data_AF-A0A853EJV1-F1
#
_entry.id   AF-A0A853EJV1-F1
#
_cell.length_a   1.000
_cell.length_b   1.000
_cell.length_c   1.000
_cell.angle_alpha   90.00
_cell.angle_beta   90.00
_cell.angle_gamma   90.00
#
_symmetry.space_group_name_H-M   'P 1'
#
loop_
_entity.id
_entity.type
_entity.pdbx_description
1 polymer ?
#
loop_
_entity_poly.entity_id
_entity_poly.type
_entity_poly.pdbx_seq_one_letter_code
_entity_poly.pdbx_strand_id
1 'polypeptide(L)'
;MASIFLDPEKLQRKIDSLQAMADECKRVNILLDADSESHGDPYLKFTDFYEAVPEAARTVADRANTIKNIKDKIVQLNQNGVGVKDKETGTITCEIPEGVTIESKEGFDQWAQGATDAHDLQQLAKSGKNKTKDGRTYDEVIASMEANKSNPNHTNSFIDTVGAENLTSLPLSVSTVFDQSSTEYGGTINTRPDAGPDLADLLGTMLATSSTTWGADKSQSVAEEIRSSVDEEGEYGRITVLNAMIGGHDADGNGVTDLRFGTDFLVSMGEEMEKVDLEKVQRAVEDSQNDGAYQSGYGDVSQYAKRVVGGHFSEESFDPLAGVLDAMGGNAEAASRFIAPEGESPSEVDLTRYHRLMERKWDERGLEGFTAAVAAVSSLRGSENADEAERARVLSGNAIHDFATKTEEAQYTDNAKARIGLLLANSPAELTQVGNKGDFIDPSVKRPKLLTSANDAKELMWRISDNSIAVATISATLGDYAKNKASQGVSVHNGNPELQKNQINYEYDRGSCAIGLLAGMADAKAEADSKVKDDVVQADSATAQTALNVFSTVLGAGLSAVSGPAAPVVNTAWSAGSTLAVPVLADKGKAVEVESVAPENLDNGMWAASVQEAANAGLLKPTDFADVTDSEGNQYSWIVTDEEGNYTIDLSKADDLGEAYREMSNWESAINTTTEEEAERKENGEEVIKHPDPLLTDFKRDRVGVYTNGYVDGRNYKGEGVG
;
A
#
# COMPACT_ATOMS: atom_id res chain seq x y z
N MET A 1 -30.26 -18.27 -11.23
CA MET A 1 -30.27 -16.98 -11.95
C MET A 1 -31.63 -16.34 -11.76
N ALA A 2 -31.73 -15.01 -11.81
CA ALA A 2 -33.01 -14.31 -11.83
C ALA A 2 -33.26 -13.71 -13.22
N SER A 3 -34.52 -13.47 -13.58
CA SER A 3 -34.86 -12.85 -14.87
C SER A 3 -35.89 -11.75 -14.68
N ILE A 4 -35.63 -10.58 -15.27
CA ILE A 4 -36.60 -9.50 -15.38
C ILE A 4 -37.39 -9.72 -16.66
N PHE A 5 -38.72 -9.73 -16.55
CA PHE A 5 -39.64 -9.75 -17.69
C PHE A 5 -40.41 -8.44 -17.79
N LEU A 6 -40.38 -7.80 -18.97
CA LEU A 6 -41.06 -6.54 -19.21
C LEU A 6 -41.79 -6.55 -20.55
N ASP A 7 -43.10 -6.26 -20.54
CA ASP A 7 -43.83 -5.82 -21.73
C ASP A 7 -43.86 -4.27 -21.75
N PRO A 8 -43.05 -3.62 -22.60
CA PRO A 8 -42.87 -2.17 -22.53
C PRO A 8 -44.17 -1.40 -22.83
N GLU A 9 -45.00 -1.92 -23.75
CA GLU A 9 -46.24 -1.26 -24.14
C GLU A 9 -47.30 -1.37 -23.05
N LYS A 10 -47.46 -2.55 -22.46
CA LYS A 10 -48.43 -2.74 -21.36
C LYS A 10 -48.03 -1.90 -20.15
N LEU A 11 -46.74 -1.85 -19.80
CA LEU A 11 -46.28 -1.03 -18.68
C LEU A 11 -46.46 0.47 -18.96
N GLN A 12 -46.20 0.93 -20.20
CA GLN A 12 -46.43 2.33 -20.57
C GLN A 12 -47.90 2.74 -20.37
N ARG A 13 -48.87 1.93 -20.80
CA ARG A 13 -50.30 2.24 -20.58
C ARG A 13 -50.67 2.38 -19.10
N LYS A 14 -50.03 1.60 -18.21
CA LYS A 14 -50.23 1.69 -16.77
C LYS A 14 -49.60 2.96 -16.18
N ILE A 15 -48.40 3.32 -16.63
CA ILE A 15 -47.75 4.58 -16.26
C ILE A 15 -48.63 5.78 -16.66
N ASP A 16 -49.11 5.80 -17.91
CA ASP A 16 -49.96 6.88 -18.42
C ASP A 16 -51.25 7.02 -17.59
N SER A 17 -51.83 5.89 -17.15
CA SER A 17 -53.02 5.88 -16.29
C SER A 17 -52.74 6.49 -14.90
N LEU A 18 -51.57 6.23 -14.31
CA LEU A 18 -51.18 6.82 -13.02
C LEU A 18 -50.94 8.32 -13.13
N GLN A 19 -50.31 8.77 -14.23
CA GLN A 19 -50.09 10.19 -14.51
C GLN A 19 -51.43 10.90 -14.70
N ALA A 20 -52.33 10.34 -15.52
CA ALA A 20 -53.67 10.90 -15.72
C ALA A 20 -54.48 10.99 -14.42
N MET A 21 -54.37 9.99 -13.53
CA MET A 21 -55.02 10.03 -12.21
C MET A 21 -54.46 11.15 -11.34
N ALA A 22 -53.14 11.33 -11.28
CA ALA A 22 -52.51 12.40 -10.51
C ALA A 22 -52.91 13.79 -11.03
N ASP A 23 -52.94 13.98 -12.35
CA ASP A 23 -53.34 15.23 -12.98
C ASP A 23 -54.83 15.53 -12.72
N GLU A 24 -55.69 14.51 -12.78
CA GLU A 24 -57.11 14.65 -12.48
C GLU A 24 -57.35 15.01 -11.01
N CYS A 25 -56.63 14.39 -10.06
CA CYS A 25 -56.71 14.76 -8.64
C CYS A 25 -56.33 16.22 -8.41
N LYS A 26 -55.26 16.71 -9.04
CA LYS A 26 -54.86 18.14 -8.95
C LYS A 26 -55.94 19.03 -9.55
N ARG A 27 -56.47 18.67 -10.72
CA ARG A 27 -57.53 19.42 -11.41
C ARG A 27 -58.80 19.55 -10.56
N VAL A 28 -59.26 18.44 -9.98
CA VAL A 28 -60.45 18.42 -9.11
C VAL A 28 -60.20 19.23 -7.84
N ASN A 29 -59.01 19.16 -7.24
CA ASN A 29 -58.66 19.96 -6.06
C ASN A 29 -58.78 21.48 -6.34
N ILE A 30 -58.25 21.95 -7.48
CA ILE A 30 -58.36 23.35 -7.91
C ILE A 30 -59.82 23.76 -8.09
N LEU A 31 -60.65 22.89 -8.69
CA LEU A 31 -62.07 23.17 -8.88
C LEU A 31 -62.84 23.25 -7.56
N LEU A 32 -62.53 22.38 -6.59
CA LEU A 32 -63.15 22.40 -5.27
C LEU A 32 -62.76 23.63 -4.46
N ASP A 33 -61.51 24.09 -4.60
CA ASP A 33 -61.02 25.31 -3.94
C ASP A 33 -61.74 26.54 -4.50
N ALA A 34 -61.77 26.69 -5.82
CA ALA A 34 -62.48 27.78 -6.50
C ALA A 34 -63.99 27.79 -6.18
N ASP A 35 -64.63 26.62 -6.09
CA ASP A 35 -66.05 26.52 -5.72
C ASP A 35 -66.27 26.91 -4.24
N SER A 36 -65.37 26.51 -3.33
CA SER A 36 -65.41 26.93 -1.91
C SER A 36 -65.29 28.45 -1.76
N GLU A 37 -64.29 29.05 -2.43
CA GLU A 37 -64.08 30.51 -2.41
C GLU A 37 -65.34 31.25 -2.88
N SER A 38 -66.00 30.75 -3.93
CA SER A 38 -67.22 31.36 -4.48
C SER A 38 -68.41 31.34 -3.51
N HIS A 39 -68.41 30.42 -2.54
CA HIS A 39 -69.41 30.31 -1.48
C HIS A 39 -68.98 30.98 -0.16
N GLY A 40 -67.85 31.71 -0.15
CA GLY A 40 -67.35 32.44 1.01
C GLY A 40 -66.68 31.55 2.06
N ASP A 41 -66.00 30.49 1.62
CA ASP A 41 -65.25 29.56 2.47
C ASP A 41 -66.05 29.06 3.68
N PRO A 42 -67.14 28.30 3.42
CA PRO A 42 -68.06 27.88 4.47
C PRO A 42 -67.42 27.02 5.58
N TYR A 43 -66.17 26.55 5.38
CA TYR A 43 -65.41 25.77 6.35
C TYR A 43 -63.91 26.14 6.38
N LEU A 44 -63.49 26.94 7.36
CA LEU A 44 -62.10 27.41 7.54
C LEU A 44 -61.06 26.32 7.90
N LYS A 45 -61.48 25.06 8.13
CA LYS A 45 -60.60 23.94 8.58
C LYS A 45 -60.22 22.95 7.47
N PHE A 46 -60.50 23.27 6.20
CA PHE A 46 -60.24 22.39 5.06
C PHE A 46 -58.87 22.62 4.40
N THR A 47 -58.09 23.60 4.86
CA THR A 47 -56.76 23.94 4.34
C THR A 47 -55.81 22.73 4.30
N ASP A 48 -55.79 21.92 5.35
CA ASP A 48 -54.97 20.70 5.41
C ASP A 48 -55.29 19.72 4.28
N PHE A 49 -56.56 19.63 3.86
CA PHE A 49 -56.98 18.75 2.77
C PHE A 49 -56.56 19.29 1.41
N TYR A 50 -56.73 20.60 1.18
CA TYR A 50 -56.32 21.26 -0.06
C TYR A 50 -54.81 21.22 -0.29
N GLU A 51 -54.01 21.15 0.78
CA GLU A 51 -52.56 20.95 0.72
C GLU A 51 -52.17 19.47 0.58
N ALA A 52 -52.88 18.55 1.25
CA ALA A 52 -52.56 17.13 1.23
C ALA A 52 -52.85 16.45 -0.13
N VAL A 53 -53.91 16.85 -0.84
CA VAL A 53 -54.27 16.23 -2.13
C VAL A 53 -53.22 16.47 -3.23
N PRO A 54 -52.74 17.71 -3.46
CA PRO A 54 -51.65 17.97 -4.40
C PRO A 54 -50.38 17.19 -4.07
N GLU A 55 -50.04 17.04 -2.78
CA GLU A 55 -48.84 16.32 -2.35
C GLU A 55 -48.96 14.81 -2.58
N ALA A 56 -50.12 14.22 -2.29
CA ALA A 56 -50.41 12.82 -2.62
C ALA A 56 -50.39 12.59 -4.15
N ALA A 57 -50.98 13.49 -4.93
CA ALA A 57 -50.97 13.42 -6.38
C ALA A 57 -49.54 13.56 -6.95
N ARG A 58 -48.72 14.45 -6.37
CA ARG A 58 -47.30 14.59 -6.70
C ARG A 58 -46.54 13.29 -6.43
N THR A 59 -46.76 12.68 -5.26
CA THR A 59 -46.13 11.39 -4.89
C THR A 59 -46.47 10.28 -5.90
N VAL A 60 -47.72 10.20 -6.38
CA VAL A 60 -48.13 9.25 -7.42
C VAL A 60 -47.43 9.53 -8.74
N ALA A 61 -47.39 10.80 -9.17
CA ALA A 61 -46.72 11.20 -10.41
C ALA A 61 -45.21 10.91 -10.36
N ASP A 62 -44.55 11.22 -9.24
CA ASP A 62 -43.12 10.96 -9.02
C ASP A 62 -42.82 9.46 -9.05
N ARG A 63 -43.71 8.62 -8.49
CA ARG A 63 -43.59 7.16 -8.59
C ARG A 63 -43.80 6.66 -10.02
N ALA A 64 -44.77 7.21 -10.76
CA ALA A 64 -44.99 6.86 -12.16
C ALA A 64 -43.76 7.19 -13.03
N ASN A 65 -43.14 8.35 -12.80
CA ASN A 65 -41.89 8.75 -13.46
C ASN A 65 -40.73 7.81 -13.11
N THR A 66 -40.63 7.39 -11.84
CA THR A 66 -39.65 6.39 -11.41
C THR A 66 -39.80 5.07 -12.17
N ILE A 67 -41.03 4.55 -12.26
CA ILE A 67 -41.33 3.31 -12.99
C ILE A 67 -41.03 3.48 -14.49
N LYS A 68 -41.34 4.65 -15.05
CA LYS A 68 -41.02 4.97 -16.45
C LYS A 68 -39.52 4.92 -16.73
N ASN A 69 -38.71 5.53 -15.86
CA ASN A 69 -37.26 5.52 -15.99
C ASN A 69 -36.68 4.10 -15.95
N ILE A 70 -37.17 3.25 -15.03
CA ILE A 70 -36.77 1.83 -14.96
C ILE A 70 -37.15 1.10 -16.25
N LYS A 71 -38.38 1.29 -16.74
CA LYS A 71 -38.86 0.71 -18.00
C LYS A 71 -37.99 1.14 -19.18
N ASP A 72 -37.69 2.43 -19.30
CA ASP A 72 -36.88 2.97 -20.40
C ASP A 72 -35.44 2.41 -20.35
N LYS A 73 -34.87 2.22 -19.16
CA LYS A 73 -33.55 1.59 -18.99
C LYS A 73 -33.55 0.11 -19.40
N ILE A 74 -34.59 -0.67 -19.08
CA ILE A 74 -34.73 -2.07 -19.56
C ILE A 74 -34.86 -2.12 -21.09
N VAL A 75 -35.55 -1.16 -21.69
CA VAL A 75 -35.63 -1.04 -23.16
C VAL A 75 -34.25 -0.74 -23.76
N GLN A 76 -33.46 0.15 -23.13
CA GLN A 76 -32.08 0.44 -23.55
C GLN A 76 -31.19 -0.80 -23.45
N LEU A 77 -31.27 -1.57 -22.36
CA LEU A 77 -30.53 -2.83 -22.21
C LEU A 77 -30.81 -3.79 -23.37
N ASN A 78 -32.07 -3.89 -23.82
CA ASN A 78 -32.40 -4.67 -25.01
C ASN A 78 -31.85 -4.08 -26.32
N GLN A 79 -31.84 -2.75 -26.46
CA GLN A 79 -31.27 -2.10 -27.66
C GLN A 79 -29.77 -2.36 -27.76
N ASN A 80 -29.08 -2.35 -26.61
CA ASN A 80 -27.66 -2.61 -26.50
C ASN A 80 -27.34 -4.11 -26.41
N GLY A 81 -28.29 -5.02 -26.65
CA GLY A 81 -28.02 -6.47 -26.73
C GLY A 81 -27.90 -7.21 -25.40
N VAL A 82 -27.96 -6.53 -24.25
CA VAL A 82 -28.01 -7.15 -22.91
C VAL A 82 -29.37 -7.84 -22.68
N GLY A 83 -30.45 -7.20 -23.11
CA GLY A 83 -31.79 -7.78 -23.08
C GLY A 83 -32.16 -8.50 -24.37
N VAL A 84 -33.04 -9.49 -24.27
CA VAL A 84 -33.59 -10.22 -25.43
C VAL A 84 -35.08 -9.94 -25.55
N LYS A 85 -35.49 -9.34 -26.68
CA LYS A 85 -36.89 -9.15 -27.04
C LYS A 85 -37.44 -10.36 -27.76
N ASP A 86 -38.46 -10.97 -27.16
CA ASP A 86 -39.28 -11.98 -27.81
C ASP A 86 -40.09 -11.35 -28.96
N LYS A 87 -39.96 -11.91 -30.17
CA LYS A 87 -40.55 -11.34 -31.38
C LYS A 87 -42.06 -11.51 -31.47
N GLU A 88 -42.63 -12.51 -30.79
CA GLU A 88 -44.06 -12.82 -30.87
C GLU A 88 -44.87 -12.04 -29.83
N THR A 89 -44.37 -12.00 -28.60
CA THR A 89 -45.02 -11.36 -27.45
C THR A 89 -44.60 -9.91 -27.25
N GLY A 90 -43.44 -9.52 -27.79
CA GLY A 90 -42.84 -8.19 -27.58
C GLY A 90 -42.22 -8.00 -26.19
N THR A 91 -42.19 -9.04 -25.36
CA THR A 91 -41.63 -9.03 -24.00
C THR A 91 -40.10 -8.99 -24.07
N ILE A 92 -39.50 -8.13 -23.26
CA ILE A 92 -38.05 -8.07 -23.03
C ILE A 92 -37.72 -8.91 -21.82
N THR A 93 -36.72 -9.78 -21.96
CA THR A 93 -36.11 -10.53 -20.87
C THR A 93 -34.69 -10.04 -20.64
N CYS A 94 -34.32 -9.74 -19.40
CA CYS A 94 -32.94 -9.47 -19.01
C CYS A 94 -32.55 -10.50 -17.94
N GLU A 95 -31.46 -11.23 -18.15
CA GLU A 95 -30.95 -12.17 -17.17
C GLU A 95 -30.07 -11.44 -16.16
N ILE A 96 -30.28 -11.76 -14.88
CA ILE A 96 -29.48 -11.29 -13.77
C ILE A 96 -28.68 -12.50 -13.28
N PRO A 97 -27.33 -12.43 -13.28
CA PRO A 97 -26.45 -13.47 -12.76
C PRO A 97 -26.82 -13.91 -11.34
N GLU A 98 -26.43 -15.14 -10.99
CA GLU A 98 -26.60 -15.62 -9.61
C GLU A 98 -25.78 -14.80 -8.61
N GLY A 99 -26.35 -14.55 -7.44
CA GLY A 99 -25.70 -13.77 -6.37
C GLY A 99 -25.89 -12.24 -6.48
N VAL A 100 -26.33 -11.72 -7.63
CA VAL A 100 -26.59 -10.29 -7.80
C VAL A 100 -27.89 -9.90 -7.09
N THR A 101 -27.79 -8.95 -6.16
CA THR A 101 -28.92 -8.45 -5.37
C THR A 101 -29.19 -6.99 -5.70
N ILE A 102 -30.34 -6.71 -6.32
CA ILE A 102 -30.77 -5.36 -6.72
C ILE A 102 -31.95 -4.93 -5.83
N GLU A 103 -31.68 -4.15 -4.79
CA GLU A 103 -32.69 -3.76 -3.79
C GLU A 103 -33.26 -2.36 -4.02
N SER A 104 -32.67 -1.57 -4.91
CA SER A 104 -33.04 -0.18 -5.13
C SER A 104 -32.97 0.21 -6.61
N LYS A 105 -33.65 1.31 -6.96
CA LYS A 105 -33.56 1.91 -8.30
C LYS A 105 -32.11 2.27 -8.64
N GLU A 106 -31.40 2.85 -7.68
CA GLU A 106 -30.00 3.25 -7.88
C GLU A 106 -29.11 2.03 -8.11
N GLY A 107 -29.28 0.96 -7.33
CA GLY A 107 -28.59 -0.31 -7.57
C GLY A 107 -28.90 -0.88 -8.95
N PHE A 108 -30.15 -0.79 -9.40
CA PHE A 108 -30.54 -1.21 -10.75
C PHE A 108 -29.88 -0.35 -11.84
N ASP A 109 -29.87 0.98 -11.67
CA ASP A 109 -29.26 1.90 -12.64
C ASP A 109 -27.77 1.62 -12.79
N GLN A 110 -27.08 1.34 -11.67
CA GLN A 110 -25.65 1.03 -11.62
C GLN A 110 -25.32 -0.32 -12.26
N TRP A 111 -26.08 -1.36 -11.91
CA TRP A 111 -25.97 -2.67 -12.58
C TRP A 111 -26.19 -2.54 -14.10
N ALA A 112 -27.29 -1.88 -14.51
CA ALA A 112 -27.62 -1.69 -15.91
C ALA A 112 -26.54 -0.89 -16.67
N GLN A 113 -25.90 0.08 -16.02
CA GLN A 113 -24.80 0.82 -16.61
C GLN A 113 -23.55 -0.06 -16.78
N GLY A 114 -23.21 -0.89 -15.79
CA GLY A 114 -22.11 -1.85 -15.89
C GLY A 114 -22.28 -2.83 -17.06
N ALA A 115 -23.47 -3.42 -17.20
CA ALA A 115 -23.79 -4.29 -18.34
C ALA A 115 -23.72 -3.56 -19.69
N THR A 116 -24.14 -2.29 -19.72
CA THR A 116 -24.06 -1.46 -20.94
C THR A 116 -22.61 -1.18 -21.32
N ASP A 117 -21.78 -0.73 -20.37
CA ASP A 117 -20.38 -0.42 -20.60
C ASP A 117 -19.60 -1.68 -21.06
N ALA A 118 -19.90 -2.84 -20.47
CA ALA A 118 -19.35 -4.14 -20.87
C ALA A 118 -19.66 -4.48 -22.33
N HIS A 119 -20.94 -4.42 -22.72
CA HIS A 119 -21.34 -4.75 -24.09
C HIS A 119 -20.78 -3.75 -25.10
N ASP A 120 -20.79 -2.45 -24.78
CA ASP A 120 -20.20 -1.41 -25.62
C ASP A 120 -18.70 -1.67 -25.84
N LEU A 121 -17.95 -2.00 -24.79
CA LEU A 121 -16.52 -2.30 -24.91
C LEU A 121 -16.25 -3.56 -25.74
N GLN A 122 -16.99 -4.65 -25.49
CA GLN A 122 -16.90 -5.86 -26.32
C GLN A 122 -17.23 -5.57 -27.78
N GLN A 123 -18.19 -4.69 -28.05
CA GLN A 123 -18.53 -4.29 -29.40
C GLN A 123 -17.40 -3.50 -30.07
N LEU A 124 -16.79 -2.54 -29.36
CA LEU A 124 -15.65 -1.77 -29.87
C LEU A 124 -14.50 -2.73 -30.23
N ALA A 125 -14.14 -3.63 -29.31
CA ALA A 125 -13.13 -4.66 -29.50
C ALA A 125 -13.40 -5.55 -30.73
N LYS A 126 -14.63 -6.07 -30.87
CA LYS A 126 -15.01 -6.95 -32.01
C LYS A 126 -15.07 -6.22 -33.35
N SER A 127 -15.42 -4.94 -33.35
CA SER A 127 -15.62 -4.18 -34.58
C SER A 127 -14.36 -3.50 -35.11
N GLY A 128 -13.35 -3.31 -34.26
CA GLY A 128 -12.15 -2.54 -34.58
C GLY A 128 -12.45 -1.06 -34.87
N LYS A 129 -13.56 -0.52 -34.34
CA LYS A 129 -14.00 0.86 -34.59
C LYS A 129 -14.07 1.62 -33.28
N ASN A 130 -13.76 2.92 -33.34
CA ASN A 130 -13.82 3.83 -32.20
C ASN A 130 -15.26 4.31 -31.85
N LYS A 131 -16.29 3.63 -32.37
CA LYS A 131 -17.71 3.94 -32.06
C LYS A 131 -18.57 2.69 -32.04
N THR A 132 -19.46 2.61 -31.07
CA THR A 132 -20.51 1.59 -31.00
C THR A 132 -21.58 1.84 -32.07
N LYS A 133 -22.55 0.93 -32.20
CA LYS A 133 -23.64 1.05 -33.19
C LYS A 133 -24.55 2.23 -32.87
N ASP A 134 -24.75 2.48 -31.59
CA ASP A 134 -25.58 3.56 -31.07
C ASP A 134 -24.82 4.90 -30.97
N GLY A 135 -23.54 4.91 -31.37
CA GLY A 135 -22.77 6.12 -31.61
C GLY A 135 -21.80 6.52 -30.51
N ARG A 136 -21.78 5.79 -29.39
CA ARG A 136 -20.90 6.04 -28.25
C ARG A 136 -19.44 5.78 -28.61
N THR A 137 -18.52 6.68 -28.26
CA THR A 137 -17.07 6.52 -28.52
C THR A 137 -16.39 5.65 -27.49
N TYR A 138 -15.16 5.18 -27.77
CA TYR A 138 -14.31 4.55 -26.76
C TYR A 138 -14.14 5.45 -25.53
N ASP A 139 -13.82 6.73 -25.72
CA ASP A 139 -13.60 7.66 -24.61
C ASP A 139 -14.85 7.85 -23.74
N GLU A 140 -16.04 7.84 -24.33
CA GLU A 140 -17.31 7.91 -23.59
C GLU A 140 -17.61 6.61 -22.83
N VAL A 141 -17.12 5.47 -23.30
CA VAL A 141 -17.19 4.19 -22.57
C VAL A 141 -16.23 4.21 -21.39
N ILE A 142 -14.96 4.53 -21.63
CA ILE A 142 -13.93 4.61 -20.59
C ILE A 142 -14.29 5.63 -19.52
N ALA A 143 -14.76 6.83 -19.88
CA ALA A 143 -15.16 7.85 -18.91
C ALA A 143 -16.32 7.38 -17.99
N SER A 144 -17.22 6.54 -18.49
CA SER A 144 -18.29 5.95 -17.66
C SER A 144 -17.76 4.85 -16.75
N MET A 145 -16.88 3.99 -17.27
CA MET A 145 -16.22 2.96 -16.46
C MET A 145 -15.41 3.62 -15.33
N GLU A 146 -14.62 4.65 -15.64
CA GLU A 146 -13.87 5.47 -14.68
C GLU A 146 -14.77 6.07 -13.60
N ALA A 147 -15.91 6.66 -13.99
CA ALA A 147 -16.86 7.25 -13.04
C ALA A 147 -17.51 6.22 -12.10
N ASN A 148 -17.48 4.93 -12.45
CA ASN A 148 -18.14 3.85 -11.70
C ASN A 148 -17.18 2.76 -11.20
N LYS A 149 -15.86 2.91 -11.39
CA LYS A 149 -14.85 1.87 -11.10
C LYS A 149 -14.79 1.42 -9.63
N SER A 150 -15.32 2.23 -8.72
CA SER A 150 -15.42 1.95 -7.28
C SER A 150 -16.83 1.57 -6.83
N ASN A 151 -17.77 1.34 -7.76
CA ASN A 151 -19.15 0.92 -7.44
C ASN A 151 -19.32 -0.58 -7.67
N PRO A 152 -19.45 -1.40 -6.61
CA PRO A 152 -19.53 -2.85 -6.75
C PRO A 152 -20.71 -3.35 -7.59
N ASN A 153 -21.85 -2.65 -7.63
CA ASN A 153 -22.99 -3.07 -8.48
C ASN A 153 -22.67 -2.91 -9.96
N HIS A 154 -21.95 -1.84 -10.33
CA HIS A 154 -21.50 -1.60 -11.69
C HIS A 154 -20.40 -2.58 -12.08
N THR A 155 -19.33 -2.69 -11.27
CA THR A 155 -18.15 -3.48 -11.62
C THR A 155 -18.46 -4.98 -11.67
N ASN A 156 -19.29 -5.50 -10.75
CA ASN A 156 -19.76 -6.89 -10.83
C ASN A 156 -20.58 -7.13 -12.09
N SER A 157 -21.53 -6.24 -12.38
CA SER A 157 -22.34 -6.36 -13.59
C SER A 157 -21.49 -6.32 -14.86
N PHE A 158 -20.45 -5.49 -14.87
CA PHE A 158 -19.52 -5.40 -15.98
C PHE A 158 -18.79 -6.74 -16.17
N ILE A 159 -18.17 -7.28 -15.13
CA ILE A 159 -17.41 -8.54 -15.19
C ILE A 159 -18.31 -9.69 -15.60
N ASP A 160 -19.50 -9.81 -15.00
CA ASP A 160 -20.45 -10.87 -15.34
C ASP A 160 -20.94 -10.78 -16.79
N THR A 161 -21.09 -9.57 -17.33
CA THR A 161 -21.52 -9.36 -18.73
C THR A 161 -20.37 -9.59 -19.71
N VAL A 162 -19.15 -9.20 -19.35
CA VAL A 162 -17.95 -9.44 -20.17
C VAL A 162 -17.58 -10.93 -20.19
N GLY A 163 -17.76 -11.64 -19.09
CA GLY A 163 -17.17 -12.96 -18.84
C GLY A 163 -15.71 -12.82 -18.40
N ALA A 164 -15.31 -13.45 -17.30
CA ALA A 164 -13.97 -13.22 -16.76
C ALA A 164 -12.87 -13.74 -17.69
N GLU A 165 -13.16 -14.74 -18.51
CA GLU A 165 -12.29 -15.28 -19.55
C GLU A 165 -11.97 -14.28 -20.67
N ASN A 166 -12.75 -13.20 -20.81
CA ASN A 166 -12.52 -12.19 -21.84
C ASN A 166 -11.70 -11.00 -21.34
N LEU A 167 -11.51 -10.84 -20.02
CA LEU A 167 -10.89 -9.65 -19.43
C LEU A 167 -9.47 -9.40 -19.95
N THR A 168 -8.64 -10.44 -20.04
CA THR A 168 -7.25 -10.34 -20.49
C THR A 168 -7.12 -10.12 -22.01
N SER A 169 -8.17 -10.42 -22.77
CA SER A 169 -8.18 -10.24 -24.23
C SER A 169 -8.62 -8.84 -24.68
N LEU A 170 -9.42 -8.16 -23.85
CA LEU A 170 -10.03 -6.86 -24.18
C LEU A 170 -8.99 -5.75 -24.38
N PRO A 171 -8.01 -5.54 -23.48
CA PRO A 171 -6.95 -4.53 -23.65
C PRO A 171 -6.21 -4.66 -24.99
N LEU A 172 -5.85 -5.88 -25.38
CA LEU A 172 -5.18 -6.17 -26.65
C LEU A 172 -6.10 -5.89 -27.85
N SER A 173 -7.34 -6.34 -27.76
CA SER A 173 -8.32 -6.19 -28.85
C SER A 173 -8.66 -4.74 -29.10
N VAL A 174 -8.85 -3.95 -28.04
CA VAL A 174 -9.21 -2.53 -28.16
C VAL A 174 -8.03 -1.69 -28.64
N SER A 175 -6.79 -2.07 -28.32
CA SER A 175 -5.61 -1.40 -28.87
C SER A 175 -5.66 -1.32 -30.40
N THR A 176 -6.15 -2.37 -31.07
CA THR A 176 -6.26 -2.42 -32.54
C THR A 176 -7.26 -1.42 -33.13
N VAL A 177 -8.15 -0.82 -32.31
CA VAL A 177 -9.09 0.23 -32.74
C VAL A 177 -8.33 1.49 -33.20
N PHE A 178 -7.12 1.70 -32.69
CA PHE A 178 -6.30 2.88 -32.93
C PHE A 178 -5.19 2.66 -33.96
N ASP A 179 -5.19 1.50 -34.60
CA ASP A 179 -4.25 1.14 -35.65
C ASP A 179 -4.57 1.88 -36.96
N GLN A 180 -3.56 2.55 -37.52
CA GLN A 180 -3.65 3.27 -38.79
C GLN A 180 -2.54 2.86 -39.74
N SER A 181 -2.86 2.71 -41.03
CA SER A 181 -1.84 2.43 -42.04
C SER A 181 -0.93 3.64 -42.21
N SER A 182 0.39 3.44 -42.07
CA SER A 182 1.41 4.46 -42.31
C SER A 182 2.13 4.19 -43.62
N THR A 183 2.05 5.16 -44.53
CA THR A 183 2.82 5.16 -45.79
C THR A 183 4.26 5.61 -45.60
N GLU A 184 4.57 6.30 -44.49
CA GLU A 184 5.90 6.84 -44.19
C GLU A 184 6.84 5.76 -43.64
N TYR A 185 6.32 4.90 -42.75
CA TYR A 185 7.08 3.82 -42.12
C TYR A 185 6.84 2.45 -42.78
N GLY A 186 5.86 2.34 -43.70
CA GLY A 186 5.50 1.08 -44.34
C GLY A 186 4.97 0.07 -43.32
N GLY A 187 3.71 0.22 -42.89
CA GLY A 187 3.10 -0.70 -41.92
C GLY A 187 1.87 -0.11 -41.24
N THR A 188 1.61 -0.54 -40.02
CA THR A 188 0.56 -0.03 -39.14
C THR A 188 1.21 0.70 -37.97
N ILE A 189 0.70 1.89 -37.62
CA ILE A 189 1.06 2.61 -36.41
C ILE A 189 -0.14 2.64 -35.47
N ASN A 190 0.09 2.42 -34.19
CA ASN A 190 -0.95 2.64 -33.19
C ASN A 190 -0.94 4.12 -32.78
N THR A 191 -2.07 4.80 -32.95
CA THR A 191 -2.20 6.24 -32.64
C THR A 191 -2.46 6.53 -31.17
N ARG A 192 -2.70 5.50 -30.36
CA ARG A 192 -2.88 5.58 -28.91
C ARG A 192 -2.30 4.31 -28.25
N PRO A 193 -0.96 4.15 -28.24
CA PRO A 193 -0.31 2.95 -27.74
C PRO A 193 -0.68 2.61 -26.29
N ASP A 194 -0.99 3.63 -25.49
CA ASP A 194 -1.36 3.48 -24.07
C ASP A 194 -2.82 3.03 -23.86
N ALA A 195 -3.68 3.00 -24.90
CA ALA A 195 -5.09 2.62 -24.73
C ALA A 195 -5.31 1.19 -24.22
N GLY A 196 -4.40 0.27 -24.55
CA GLY A 196 -4.40 -1.10 -24.02
C GLY A 196 -4.01 -1.11 -22.55
N PRO A 197 -2.80 -0.66 -22.20
CA PRO A 197 -2.35 -0.53 -20.82
C PRO A 197 -3.34 0.23 -19.91
N ASP A 198 -3.80 1.42 -20.31
CA ASP A 198 -4.79 2.22 -19.56
C ASP A 198 -6.07 1.42 -19.27
N LEU A 199 -6.52 0.62 -20.25
CA LEU A 199 -7.70 -0.23 -20.07
C LEU A 199 -7.40 -1.41 -19.15
N ALA A 200 -6.21 -2.00 -19.20
CA ALA A 200 -5.81 -3.04 -18.25
C ALA A 200 -5.83 -2.50 -16.82
N ASP A 201 -5.30 -1.30 -16.58
CA ASP A 201 -5.30 -0.68 -15.24
C ASP A 201 -6.72 -0.41 -14.73
N LEU A 202 -7.60 0.11 -15.58
CA LEU A 202 -8.99 0.34 -15.25
C LEU A 202 -9.74 -0.97 -14.94
N LEU A 203 -9.53 -2.01 -15.75
CA LEU A 203 -10.09 -3.33 -15.51
C LEU A 203 -9.55 -3.94 -14.21
N GLY A 204 -8.27 -3.72 -13.91
CA GLY A 204 -7.64 -4.07 -12.63
C GLY A 204 -8.34 -3.44 -11.44
N THR A 205 -8.59 -2.13 -11.50
CA THR A 205 -9.31 -1.38 -10.45
C THR A 205 -10.75 -1.91 -10.26
N MET A 206 -11.45 -2.19 -11.36
CA MET A 206 -12.80 -2.74 -11.33
C MET A 206 -12.82 -4.18 -10.78
N LEU A 207 -11.84 -4.99 -11.15
CA LEU A 207 -11.66 -6.37 -10.65
C LEU A 207 -11.37 -6.38 -9.16
N ALA A 208 -10.47 -5.51 -8.68
CA ALA A 208 -10.19 -5.32 -7.27
C ALA A 208 -11.48 -4.99 -6.51
N THR A 209 -12.22 -3.97 -6.95
CA THR A 209 -13.51 -3.56 -6.36
C THR A 209 -14.50 -4.72 -6.28
N SER A 210 -14.74 -5.43 -7.39
CA SER A 210 -15.68 -6.56 -7.41
C SER A 210 -15.23 -7.70 -6.49
N SER A 211 -13.94 -8.03 -6.50
CA SER A 211 -13.39 -9.16 -5.74
C SER A 211 -13.58 -9.04 -4.23
N THR A 212 -13.68 -7.82 -3.70
CA THR A 212 -13.99 -7.60 -2.27
C THR A 212 -15.41 -8.02 -1.87
N THR A 213 -16.29 -8.24 -2.84
CA THR A 213 -17.69 -8.66 -2.60
C THR A 213 -17.94 -10.15 -2.83
N TRP A 214 -16.93 -10.88 -3.33
CA TRP A 214 -17.07 -12.30 -3.68
C TRP A 214 -16.80 -13.20 -2.48
N GLY A 215 -17.59 -14.25 -2.35
CA GLY A 215 -17.24 -15.40 -1.53
C GLY A 215 -16.37 -16.40 -2.29
N ALA A 216 -15.79 -17.36 -1.58
CA ALA A 216 -14.88 -18.38 -2.10
C ALA A 216 -15.33 -19.02 -3.44
N ASP A 217 -16.59 -19.45 -3.56
CA ASP A 217 -17.07 -20.13 -4.78
C ASP A 217 -17.01 -19.23 -6.02
N LYS A 218 -17.41 -17.95 -5.90
CA LYS A 218 -17.36 -17.00 -7.02
C LYS A 218 -15.92 -16.60 -7.34
N SER A 219 -15.10 -16.38 -6.31
CA SER A 219 -13.67 -16.11 -6.44
C SER A 219 -12.95 -17.22 -7.22
N GLN A 220 -13.23 -18.47 -6.87
CA GLN A 220 -12.69 -19.65 -7.55
C GLN A 220 -13.15 -19.74 -9.01
N SER A 221 -14.46 -19.59 -9.26
CA SER A 221 -15.02 -19.64 -10.62
C SER A 221 -14.41 -18.56 -11.53
N VAL A 222 -14.26 -17.34 -11.03
CA VAL A 222 -13.66 -16.23 -11.79
C VAL A 222 -12.18 -16.49 -12.06
N ALA A 223 -11.44 -17.00 -11.08
CA ALA A 223 -10.02 -17.35 -11.26
C ALA A 223 -9.82 -18.46 -12.31
N GLU A 224 -10.69 -19.47 -12.32
CA GLU A 224 -10.68 -20.55 -13.32
C GLU A 224 -10.94 -20.02 -14.74
N GLU A 225 -11.93 -19.13 -14.89
CA GLU A 225 -12.25 -18.46 -16.16
C GLU A 225 -11.07 -17.61 -16.66
N ILE A 226 -10.45 -16.80 -15.78
CA ILE A 226 -9.25 -16.02 -16.14
C ILE A 226 -8.10 -16.94 -16.55
N ARG A 227 -7.86 -18.05 -15.83
CA ARG A 227 -6.83 -19.03 -16.20
C ARG A 227 -7.03 -19.61 -17.58
N SER A 228 -8.26 -19.99 -17.90
CA SER A 228 -8.61 -20.54 -19.23
C SER A 228 -8.39 -19.57 -20.39
N SER A 229 -8.17 -18.28 -20.09
CA SER A 229 -7.88 -17.26 -21.10
C SER A 229 -6.39 -17.06 -21.36
N VAL A 230 -5.50 -17.73 -20.61
CA VAL A 230 -4.05 -17.50 -20.65
C VAL A 230 -3.21 -18.79 -20.71
N ASP A 231 -3.84 -19.98 -20.69
CA ASP A 231 -3.15 -21.27 -20.53
C ASP A 231 -2.98 -22.09 -21.83
N GLU A 232 -3.36 -21.52 -22.99
CA GLU A 232 -3.25 -22.17 -24.31
C GLU A 232 -2.28 -21.46 -25.29
N GLU A 233 -1.83 -22.21 -26.30
CA GLU A 233 -1.02 -21.66 -27.41
C GLU A 233 -1.79 -20.54 -28.14
N GLY A 234 -1.14 -19.40 -28.31
CA GLY A 234 -1.74 -18.18 -28.88
C GLY A 234 -2.36 -17.25 -27.83
N GLU A 235 -2.40 -17.69 -26.56
CA GLU A 235 -2.98 -16.93 -25.45
C GLU A 235 -1.97 -16.56 -24.37
N TYR A 236 -0.76 -17.14 -24.39
CA TYR A 236 0.29 -16.85 -23.40
C TYR A 236 0.63 -15.36 -23.27
N GLY A 237 0.51 -14.58 -24.35
CA GLY A 237 0.68 -13.14 -24.34
C GLY A 237 -0.29 -12.39 -23.43
N ARG A 238 -1.47 -12.95 -23.17
CA ARG A 238 -2.45 -12.39 -22.25
C ARG A 238 -2.03 -12.49 -20.77
N ILE A 239 -1.01 -13.28 -20.43
CA ILE A 239 -0.39 -13.28 -19.09
C ILE A 239 0.17 -11.88 -18.78
N THR A 240 0.77 -11.21 -19.77
CA THR A 240 1.28 -9.84 -19.60
C THR A 240 0.16 -8.84 -19.28
N VAL A 241 -1.03 -9.04 -19.86
CA VAL A 241 -2.20 -8.22 -19.57
C VAL A 241 -2.74 -8.51 -18.17
N LEU A 242 -2.80 -9.78 -17.79
CA LEU A 242 -3.18 -10.19 -16.43
C LEU A 242 -2.27 -9.55 -15.38
N ASN A 243 -0.96 -9.57 -15.63
CA ASN A 243 0.03 -8.98 -14.73
C ASN A 243 -0.15 -7.46 -14.60
N ALA A 244 -0.38 -6.75 -15.70
CA ALA A 244 -0.73 -5.31 -15.66
C ALA A 244 -2.07 -5.03 -14.95
N MET A 245 -3.07 -5.91 -15.11
CA MET A 245 -4.35 -5.75 -14.42
C MET A 245 -4.26 -5.93 -12.91
N ILE A 246 -3.43 -6.87 -12.43
CA ILE A 246 -3.45 -7.28 -11.02
C ILE A 246 -2.29 -6.67 -10.23
N GLY A 247 -1.10 -6.54 -10.82
CA GLY A 247 0.10 -5.99 -10.18
C GLY A 247 0.57 -4.68 -10.79
N GLY A 248 1.60 -4.08 -10.19
CA GLY A 248 2.24 -2.85 -10.67
C GLY A 248 1.50 -1.56 -10.28
N HIS A 249 0.42 -1.65 -9.50
CA HIS A 249 -0.38 -0.51 -9.07
C HIS A 249 0.19 0.11 -7.79
N ASP A 250 1.21 0.96 -7.91
CA ASP A 250 1.89 1.62 -6.79
C ASP A 250 2.12 3.11 -7.11
N ALA A 251 1.05 3.90 -6.98
CA ALA A 251 1.04 5.32 -7.33
C ALA A 251 1.76 6.20 -6.30
N ASP A 252 1.84 5.76 -5.04
CA ASP A 252 2.58 6.47 -3.99
C ASP A 252 4.08 6.08 -3.94
N GLY A 253 4.47 5.05 -4.68
CA GLY A 253 5.85 4.59 -4.84
C GLY A 253 6.41 3.92 -3.58
N ASN A 254 5.53 3.44 -2.69
CA ASN A 254 5.93 2.79 -1.45
C ASN A 254 6.34 1.33 -1.66
N GLY A 255 6.17 0.75 -2.85
CA GLY A 255 6.53 -0.62 -3.19
C GLY A 255 5.45 -1.66 -2.87
N VAL A 256 4.26 -1.25 -2.44
CA VAL A 256 3.08 -2.08 -2.15
C VAL A 256 1.91 -1.64 -3.01
N THR A 257 1.11 -2.59 -3.47
CA THR A 257 -0.03 -2.23 -4.32
C THR A 257 -1.08 -1.37 -3.59
N ASP A 258 -1.60 -0.38 -4.31
CA ASP A 258 -2.73 0.48 -3.94
C ASP A 258 -4.08 -0.20 -4.16
N LEU A 259 -4.13 -1.25 -5.00
CA LEU A 259 -5.36 -1.99 -5.24
C LEU A 259 -5.65 -2.95 -4.08
N ARG A 260 -6.93 -3.03 -3.71
CA ARG A 260 -7.41 -3.91 -2.64
C ARG A 260 -8.28 -5.01 -3.24
N PHE A 261 -7.68 -6.16 -3.45
CA PHE A 261 -8.39 -7.37 -3.87
C PHE A 261 -8.89 -8.19 -2.68
N GLY A 262 -10.00 -8.91 -2.87
CA GLY A 262 -10.54 -9.84 -1.88
C GLY A 262 -9.59 -11.03 -1.63
N THR A 263 -9.49 -11.45 -0.37
CA THR A 263 -8.56 -12.51 0.06
C THR A 263 -8.79 -13.82 -0.68
N ASP A 264 -10.03 -14.31 -0.72
CA ASP A 264 -10.36 -15.57 -1.40
C ASP A 264 -10.05 -15.50 -2.91
N PHE A 265 -10.25 -14.34 -3.54
CA PHE A 265 -9.92 -14.15 -4.96
C PHE A 265 -8.43 -14.24 -5.22
N LEU A 266 -7.58 -13.56 -4.44
CA LEU A 266 -6.13 -13.64 -4.61
C LEU A 266 -5.60 -15.06 -4.37
N VAL A 267 -6.11 -15.76 -3.35
CA VAL A 267 -5.72 -17.16 -3.08
C VAL A 267 -6.11 -18.06 -4.26
N SER A 268 -7.36 -18.00 -4.73
CA SER A 268 -7.82 -18.75 -5.90
C SER A 268 -7.00 -18.41 -7.15
N MET A 269 -6.71 -17.13 -7.40
CA MET A 269 -5.87 -16.72 -8.53
C MET A 269 -4.47 -17.34 -8.44
N GLY A 270 -3.82 -17.31 -7.27
CA GLY A 270 -2.51 -17.92 -7.10
C GLY A 270 -2.54 -19.43 -7.38
N GLU A 271 -3.55 -20.13 -6.88
CA GLU A 271 -3.72 -21.58 -7.09
C GLU A 271 -4.03 -21.94 -8.54
N GLU A 272 -4.84 -21.14 -9.24
CA GLU A 272 -5.11 -21.33 -10.65
C GLU A 272 -3.89 -21.01 -11.51
N MET A 273 -3.16 -19.94 -11.22
CA MET A 273 -1.98 -19.52 -11.98
C MET A 273 -0.82 -20.52 -11.86
N GLU A 274 -0.71 -21.25 -10.75
CA GLU A 274 0.25 -22.37 -10.62
C GLU A 274 -0.02 -23.53 -11.59
N LYS A 275 -1.24 -23.66 -12.12
CA LYS A 275 -1.58 -24.71 -13.09
C LYS A 275 -1.16 -24.36 -14.51
N VAL A 276 -0.77 -23.11 -14.78
CA VAL A 276 -0.23 -22.68 -16.07
C VAL A 276 1.18 -23.24 -16.24
N ASP A 277 1.43 -23.91 -17.37
CA ASP A 277 2.71 -24.56 -17.65
C ASP A 277 3.79 -23.51 -18.02
N LEU A 278 4.49 -23.00 -17.00
CA LEU A 278 5.52 -21.98 -17.16
C LEU A 278 6.60 -22.41 -18.17
N GLU A 279 7.02 -23.67 -18.18
CA GLU A 279 8.06 -24.13 -19.11
C GLU A 279 7.60 -24.04 -20.57
N LYS A 280 6.32 -24.33 -20.83
CA LYS A 280 5.75 -24.13 -22.17
C LYS A 280 5.66 -22.65 -22.55
N VAL A 281 5.26 -21.80 -21.61
CA VAL A 281 5.20 -20.34 -21.83
C VAL A 281 6.60 -19.80 -22.15
N GLN A 282 7.59 -20.11 -21.32
CA GLN A 282 8.97 -19.66 -21.50
C GLN A 282 9.54 -20.15 -22.84
N ARG A 283 9.33 -21.43 -23.19
CA ARG A 283 9.76 -21.95 -24.49
C ARG A 283 9.09 -21.24 -25.65
N ALA A 284 7.79 -20.98 -25.57
CA ALA A 284 7.07 -20.23 -26.59
C ALA A 284 7.65 -18.83 -26.80
N VAL A 285 7.97 -18.13 -25.70
CA VAL A 285 8.58 -16.80 -25.73
C VAL A 285 10.00 -16.87 -26.29
N GLU A 286 10.85 -17.78 -25.84
CA GLU A 286 12.23 -17.95 -26.33
C GLU A 286 12.26 -18.32 -27.82
N ASP A 287 11.44 -19.28 -28.26
CA ASP A 287 11.34 -19.67 -29.66
C ASP A 287 10.85 -18.50 -30.53
N SER A 288 9.93 -17.68 -30.00
CA SER A 288 9.45 -16.47 -30.68
C SER A 288 10.54 -15.42 -30.90
N GLN A 289 11.50 -15.31 -29.98
CA GLN A 289 12.65 -14.41 -30.08
C GLN A 289 13.73 -14.95 -31.02
N ASN A 290 13.90 -16.29 -31.05
CA ASN A 290 14.93 -16.98 -31.85
C ASN A 290 14.54 -17.22 -33.32
N ASP A 291 13.25 -17.10 -33.68
CA ASP A 291 12.73 -17.20 -35.04
C ASP A 291 13.11 -15.97 -35.91
N GLY A 292 14.41 -15.72 -36.08
CA GLY A 292 15.07 -15.04 -37.21
C GLY A 292 14.63 -13.62 -37.65
N ALA A 293 13.65 -12.99 -37.01
CA ALA A 293 13.00 -11.78 -37.52
C ALA A 293 13.03 -10.56 -36.58
N TYR A 294 13.64 -10.64 -35.39
CA TYR A 294 13.81 -9.49 -34.50
C TYR A 294 15.00 -8.57 -34.90
N GLN A 295 15.44 -8.62 -36.16
CA GLN A 295 16.62 -7.90 -36.68
C GLN A 295 16.31 -6.74 -37.65
N SER A 296 15.08 -6.21 -37.70
CA SER A 296 14.75 -5.08 -38.59
C SER A 296 14.31 -3.79 -37.93
N GLY A 297 14.05 -3.74 -36.62
CA GLY A 297 13.59 -2.49 -35.97
C GLY A 297 12.22 -1.99 -36.48
N TYR A 298 11.45 -2.85 -37.13
CA TYR A 298 10.07 -2.60 -37.54
C TYR A 298 9.15 -3.62 -36.85
N GLY A 299 8.18 -3.12 -36.08
CA GLY A 299 7.37 -3.87 -35.13
C GLY A 299 6.34 -4.82 -35.74
N ASP A 300 6.78 -5.90 -36.37
CA ASP A 300 5.91 -7.02 -36.71
C ASP A 300 6.46 -8.32 -36.13
N VAL A 301 5.86 -8.75 -35.02
CA VAL A 301 6.06 -10.05 -34.37
C VAL A 301 5.94 -11.15 -35.44
N SER A 302 6.90 -12.10 -35.50
CA SER A 302 6.89 -13.15 -36.55
C SER A 302 5.54 -13.88 -36.57
N GLN A 303 5.09 -14.38 -37.73
CA GLN A 303 3.80 -15.10 -37.79
C GLN A 303 3.77 -16.33 -36.85
N TYR A 304 4.94 -16.91 -36.58
CA TYR A 304 5.10 -17.95 -35.57
C TYR A 304 4.83 -17.39 -34.17
N ALA A 305 5.51 -16.31 -33.80
CA ALA A 305 5.34 -15.64 -32.52
C ALA A 305 3.89 -15.18 -32.28
N LYS A 306 3.20 -14.64 -33.30
CA LYS A 306 1.77 -14.28 -33.21
C LYS A 306 0.86 -15.48 -33.00
N ARG A 307 1.22 -16.65 -33.54
CA ARG A 307 0.42 -17.88 -33.39
C ARG A 307 0.64 -18.53 -32.02
N VAL A 308 1.88 -18.53 -31.53
CA VAL A 308 2.26 -19.29 -30.34
C VAL A 308 2.13 -18.46 -29.06
N VAL A 309 2.54 -17.20 -29.09
CA VAL A 309 2.47 -16.29 -27.94
C VAL A 309 1.21 -15.42 -28.01
N GLY A 310 0.89 -14.88 -29.19
CA GLY A 310 -0.21 -13.92 -29.33
C GLY A 310 0.21 -12.48 -29.01
N GLY A 311 -0.79 -11.59 -28.89
CA GLY A 311 -0.57 -10.19 -28.50
C GLY A 311 -0.18 -10.08 -27.03
N HIS A 312 0.71 -9.15 -26.69
CA HIS A 312 1.25 -8.97 -25.34
C HIS A 312 1.72 -7.52 -25.13
N PHE A 313 1.89 -7.13 -23.86
CA PHE A 313 2.60 -5.92 -23.46
C PHE A 313 4.09 -6.21 -23.33
N SER A 314 4.93 -5.31 -23.82
CA SER A 314 6.38 -5.55 -23.97
C SER A 314 7.19 -5.45 -22.68
N GLU A 315 6.69 -4.75 -21.67
CA GLU A 315 7.40 -4.48 -20.40
C GLU A 315 6.90 -5.33 -19.24
N GLU A 316 5.97 -6.24 -19.51
CA GLU A 316 5.29 -7.04 -18.51
C GLU A 316 5.78 -8.48 -18.48
N SER A 317 5.71 -9.09 -17.30
CA SER A 317 6.16 -10.46 -17.09
C SER A 317 5.27 -11.47 -17.82
N PHE A 318 5.88 -12.54 -18.34
CA PHE A 318 5.19 -13.74 -18.80
C PHE A 318 5.01 -14.78 -17.70
N ASP A 319 5.47 -14.50 -16.49
CA ASP A 319 5.24 -15.34 -15.34
C ASP A 319 3.79 -15.13 -14.83
N PRO A 320 2.94 -16.18 -14.83
CA PRO A 320 1.54 -16.06 -14.43
C PRO A 320 1.35 -15.69 -12.95
N LEU A 321 2.38 -15.81 -12.11
CA LEU A 321 2.30 -15.44 -10.69
C LEU A 321 2.78 -14.01 -10.39
N ALA A 322 3.42 -13.31 -11.33
CA ALA A 322 4.07 -12.03 -11.06
C ALA A 322 3.09 -10.98 -10.49
N GLY A 323 2.01 -10.68 -11.21
CA GLY A 323 1.02 -9.70 -10.78
C GLY A 323 0.21 -10.18 -9.56
N VAL A 324 -0.10 -11.47 -9.47
CA VAL A 324 -0.87 -12.04 -8.35
C VAL A 324 -0.09 -11.94 -7.03
N LEU A 325 1.21 -12.27 -7.04
CA LEU A 325 2.07 -12.15 -5.86
C LEU A 325 2.29 -10.67 -5.49
N ASP A 326 2.43 -9.79 -6.49
CA ASP A 326 2.49 -8.36 -6.25
C ASP A 326 1.22 -7.84 -5.55
N ALA A 327 0.03 -8.26 -6.01
CA ALA A 327 -1.24 -7.91 -5.38
C ALA A 327 -1.39 -8.48 -3.96
N MET A 328 -0.87 -9.68 -3.70
CA MET A 328 -0.77 -10.24 -2.35
C MET A 328 0.11 -9.39 -1.42
N GLY A 329 1.03 -8.60 -1.96
CA GLY A 329 1.76 -7.56 -1.22
C GLY A 329 0.83 -6.60 -0.45
N GLY A 330 -0.34 -6.29 -1.03
CA GLY A 330 -1.37 -5.46 -0.41
C GLY A 330 -2.41 -6.21 0.43
N ASN A 331 -2.26 -7.53 0.60
CA ASN A 331 -3.17 -8.39 1.35
C ASN A 331 -2.39 -9.52 2.06
N ALA A 332 -1.89 -9.22 3.26
CA ALA A 332 -1.06 -10.14 4.05
C ALA A 332 -1.75 -11.47 4.39
N GLU A 333 -3.08 -11.46 4.60
CA GLU A 333 -3.84 -12.69 4.85
C GLU A 333 -3.83 -13.61 3.62
N ALA A 334 -4.07 -13.06 2.43
CA ALA A 334 -4.00 -13.81 1.18
C ALA A 334 -2.59 -14.33 0.93
N ALA A 335 -1.58 -13.49 1.13
CA ALA A 335 -0.18 -13.87 1.01
C ALA A 335 0.17 -15.03 1.95
N SER A 336 -0.30 -14.99 3.21
CA SER A 336 -0.03 -16.06 4.18
C SER A 336 -0.75 -17.34 3.80
N ARG A 337 -2.04 -17.28 3.46
CA ARG A 337 -2.83 -18.45 3.03
C ARG A 337 -2.25 -19.11 1.79
N PHE A 338 -1.66 -18.33 0.89
CA PHE A 338 -1.04 -18.84 -0.33
C PHE A 338 0.36 -19.40 -0.08
N ILE A 339 1.31 -18.56 0.36
CA ILE A 339 2.75 -18.89 0.41
C ILE A 339 3.10 -19.85 1.56
N ALA A 340 2.46 -19.66 2.72
CA ALA A 340 2.70 -20.40 3.94
C ALA A 340 1.37 -20.87 4.55
N PRO A 341 0.65 -21.80 3.87
CA PRO A 341 -0.65 -22.28 4.32
C PRO A 341 -0.56 -22.97 5.69
N GLU A 342 -1.73 -23.19 6.30
CA GLU A 342 -1.81 -23.94 7.55
C GLU A 342 -1.35 -25.39 7.34
N GLY A 343 -0.46 -25.88 8.20
CA GLY A 343 -0.02 -27.27 8.16
C GLY A 343 -1.11 -28.25 8.62
N GLU A 344 -0.84 -29.56 8.50
CA GLU A 344 -1.79 -30.62 8.86
C GLU A 344 -2.17 -30.62 10.36
N SER A 345 -1.35 -29.98 11.20
CA SER A 345 -1.60 -29.79 12.63
C SER A 345 -1.39 -28.33 13.05
N PRO A 346 -2.12 -27.83 14.07
CA PRO A 346 -1.83 -26.54 14.69
C PRO A 346 -0.36 -26.47 15.11
N SER A 347 0.32 -25.35 14.87
CA SER A 347 1.78 -25.12 15.03
C SER A 347 2.74 -25.73 13.99
N GLU A 348 2.28 -26.53 13.03
CA GLU A 348 3.10 -26.94 11.89
C GLU A 348 2.95 -25.91 10.75
N VAL A 349 4.08 -25.35 10.31
CA VAL A 349 4.12 -24.35 9.23
C VAL A 349 4.49 -25.06 7.93
N ASP A 350 3.59 -25.09 6.95
CA ASP A 350 3.89 -25.63 5.63
C ASP A 350 4.62 -24.60 4.76
N LEU A 351 5.93 -24.79 4.57
CA LEU A 351 6.77 -23.98 3.68
C LEU A 351 7.01 -24.64 2.32
N THR A 352 6.30 -25.72 1.99
CA THR A 352 6.51 -26.45 0.74
C THR A 352 6.28 -25.56 -0.48
N ARG A 353 5.22 -24.74 -0.47
CA ARG A 353 4.95 -23.79 -1.57
C ARG A 353 6.03 -22.71 -1.63
N TYR A 354 6.34 -22.08 -0.50
CA TYR A 354 7.43 -21.11 -0.40
C TYR A 354 8.76 -21.61 -0.99
N HIS A 355 9.22 -22.82 -0.63
CA HIS A 355 10.47 -23.36 -1.17
C HIS A 355 10.42 -23.61 -2.68
N ARG A 356 9.28 -24.07 -3.23
CA ARG A 356 9.11 -24.18 -4.69
C ARG A 356 9.18 -22.82 -5.38
N LEU A 357 8.61 -21.78 -4.78
CA LEU A 357 8.68 -20.41 -5.31
C LEU A 357 10.09 -19.82 -5.20
N MET A 358 10.85 -20.14 -4.15
CA MET A 358 12.26 -19.76 -4.03
C MET A 358 13.15 -20.39 -5.11
N GLU A 359 12.85 -21.64 -5.52
CA GLU A 359 13.59 -22.33 -6.58
C GLU A 359 13.16 -21.91 -8.00
N ARG A 360 12.07 -21.14 -8.12
CA ARG A 360 11.56 -20.66 -9.39
C ARG A 360 12.51 -19.62 -10.00
N LYS A 361 12.69 -19.69 -11.32
CA LYS A 361 13.45 -18.69 -12.07
C LYS A 361 12.57 -17.47 -12.36
N TRP A 362 12.68 -16.47 -11.51
CA TRP A 362 11.98 -15.21 -11.66
C TRP A 362 12.65 -14.29 -12.68
N ASP A 363 11.83 -13.59 -13.47
CA ASP A 363 12.23 -12.32 -14.08
C ASP A 363 12.12 -11.18 -13.05
N GLU A 364 12.47 -9.96 -13.45
CA GLU A 364 12.48 -8.79 -12.55
C GLU A 364 11.13 -8.57 -11.86
N ARG A 365 10.04 -8.47 -12.64
CA ARG A 365 8.67 -8.26 -12.13
C ARG A 365 8.14 -9.43 -11.31
N GLY A 366 8.51 -10.67 -11.66
CA GLY A 366 8.16 -11.85 -10.89
C GLY A 366 8.82 -11.88 -9.51
N LEU A 367 10.11 -11.53 -9.42
CA LEU A 367 10.83 -11.44 -8.14
C LEU A 367 10.29 -10.29 -7.29
N GLU A 368 9.96 -9.17 -7.91
CA GLU A 368 9.23 -8.08 -7.25
C GLU A 368 7.95 -8.62 -6.62
N GLY A 369 7.05 -9.24 -7.39
CA GLY A 369 5.79 -9.77 -6.85
C GLY A 369 6.03 -10.76 -5.70
N PHE A 370 6.97 -11.69 -5.86
CA PHE A 370 7.29 -12.67 -4.83
C PHE A 370 7.82 -12.03 -3.53
N THR A 371 8.73 -11.05 -3.63
CA THR A 371 9.23 -10.32 -2.45
C THR A 371 8.13 -9.50 -1.78
N ALA A 372 7.16 -8.95 -2.54
CA ALA A 372 6.01 -8.24 -1.98
C ALA A 372 5.14 -9.16 -1.12
N ALA A 373 4.76 -10.32 -1.63
CA ALA A 373 3.95 -11.27 -0.90
C ALA A 373 4.67 -11.78 0.37
N VAL A 374 5.98 -12.08 0.29
CA VAL A 374 6.76 -12.47 1.48
C VAL A 374 6.84 -11.35 2.51
N ALA A 375 7.07 -10.10 2.08
CA ALA A 375 7.07 -8.94 2.96
C ALA A 375 5.70 -8.74 3.62
N ALA A 376 4.60 -8.92 2.89
CA ALA A 376 3.24 -8.87 3.43
C ALA A 376 3.03 -9.93 4.52
N VAL A 377 3.46 -11.17 4.31
CA VAL A 377 3.36 -12.20 5.38
C VAL A 377 4.18 -11.82 6.62
N SER A 378 5.37 -11.23 6.45
CA SER A 378 6.18 -10.77 7.60
C SER A 378 5.46 -9.72 8.45
N SER A 379 4.49 -8.99 7.87
CA SER A 379 3.66 -8.04 8.59
C SER A 379 2.69 -8.67 9.60
N LEU A 380 2.54 -10.00 9.60
CA LEU A 380 1.65 -10.73 10.52
C LEU A 380 2.37 -11.27 11.76
N ARG A 381 3.68 -11.02 11.94
CA ARG A 381 4.41 -11.51 13.12
C ARG A 381 3.87 -10.96 14.44
N GLY A 382 3.26 -9.78 14.42
CA GLY A 382 2.60 -9.15 15.57
C GLY A 382 1.14 -9.56 15.77
N SER A 383 0.62 -10.53 15.00
CA SER A 383 -0.79 -10.93 15.05
C SER A 383 -1.19 -11.48 16.43
N GLU A 384 -2.41 -11.16 16.87
CA GLU A 384 -3.00 -11.76 18.08
C GLU A 384 -3.29 -13.26 17.89
N ASN A 385 -3.43 -13.71 16.63
CA ASN A 385 -3.53 -15.12 16.30
C ASN A 385 -2.14 -15.76 16.36
N ALA A 386 -1.93 -16.59 17.39
CA ALA A 386 -0.63 -17.21 17.65
C ALA A 386 -0.14 -18.13 16.51
N ASP A 387 -1.04 -18.80 15.79
CA ASP A 387 -0.66 -19.66 14.67
C ASP A 387 -0.24 -18.83 13.46
N GLU A 388 -0.95 -17.73 13.18
CA GLU A 388 -0.60 -16.78 12.14
C GLU A 388 0.73 -16.07 12.41
N ALA A 389 0.93 -15.59 13.64
CA ALA A 389 2.18 -15.00 14.08
C ALA A 389 3.35 -15.97 13.96
N GLU A 390 3.15 -17.26 14.29
CA GLU A 390 4.19 -18.28 14.15
C GLU A 390 4.50 -18.60 12.69
N ARG A 391 3.49 -18.72 11.82
CA ARG A 391 3.70 -18.89 10.37
C ARG A 391 4.50 -17.73 9.78
N ALA A 392 4.11 -16.50 10.12
CA ALA A 392 4.80 -15.30 9.68
C ALA A 392 6.26 -15.26 10.16
N ARG A 393 6.50 -15.64 11.42
CA ARG A 393 7.84 -15.70 12.01
C ARG A 393 8.70 -16.76 11.32
N VAL A 394 8.18 -17.98 11.13
CA VAL A 394 8.92 -19.07 10.50
C VAL A 394 9.23 -18.77 9.04
N LEU A 395 8.26 -18.24 8.27
CA LEU A 395 8.48 -17.80 6.90
C LEU A 395 9.54 -16.69 6.83
N SER A 396 9.42 -15.65 7.67
CA SER A 396 10.36 -14.52 7.66
C SER A 396 11.81 -14.96 7.91
N GLY A 397 12.02 -15.92 8.83
CA GLY A 397 13.34 -16.48 9.08
C GLY A 397 13.92 -17.22 7.87
N ASN A 398 13.11 -18.04 7.20
CA ASN A 398 13.56 -18.75 5.99
C ASN A 398 13.79 -17.79 4.82
N ALA A 399 12.91 -16.80 4.64
CA ALA A 399 13.04 -15.76 3.63
C ALA A 399 14.33 -14.96 3.77
N ILE A 400 14.68 -14.50 4.97
CA ILE A 400 15.93 -13.78 5.21
C ILE A 400 17.13 -14.66 4.83
N HIS A 401 17.13 -15.94 5.20
CA HIS A 401 18.21 -16.86 4.85
C HIS A 401 18.29 -17.11 3.33
N ASP A 402 17.18 -17.41 2.69
CA ASP A 402 17.14 -17.81 1.29
C ASP A 402 17.43 -16.63 0.36
N PHE A 403 16.89 -15.43 0.62
CA PHE A 403 17.25 -14.22 -0.15
C PHE A 403 18.72 -13.83 0.04
N ALA A 404 19.31 -14.12 1.20
CA ALA A 404 20.74 -13.90 1.43
C ALA A 404 21.63 -14.93 0.71
N THR A 405 21.16 -16.15 0.46
CA THR A 405 22.04 -17.26 0.03
C THR A 405 21.74 -17.83 -1.35
N LYS A 406 20.52 -17.67 -1.86
CA LYS A 406 20.04 -18.32 -3.10
C LYS A 406 19.73 -17.35 -4.24
N THR A 407 19.54 -16.06 -3.95
CA THR A 407 19.25 -15.05 -4.97
C THR A 407 20.51 -14.25 -5.28
N GLU A 408 20.79 -13.97 -6.56
CA GLU A 408 21.94 -13.17 -6.94
C GLU A 408 21.64 -11.67 -6.74
N GLU A 409 22.62 -10.91 -6.25
CA GLU A 409 22.43 -9.48 -5.96
C GLU A 409 21.96 -8.67 -7.19
N ALA A 410 22.42 -9.03 -8.39
CA ALA A 410 22.04 -8.39 -9.64
C ALA A 410 20.56 -8.56 -10.01
N GLN A 411 19.84 -9.50 -9.39
CA GLN A 411 18.41 -9.72 -9.61
C GLN A 411 17.53 -8.74 -8.81
N TYR A 412 18.08 -8.09 -7.78
CA TYR A 412 17.31 -7.19 -6.95
C TYR A 412 17.08 -5.82 -7.61
N THR A 413 15.87 -5.63 -8.12
CA THR A 413 15.37 -4.31 -8.52
C THR A 413 15.12 -3.42 -7.30
N ASP A 414 14.90 -2.12 -7.52
CA ASP A 414 14.61 -1.18 -6.43
C ASP A 414 13.34 -1.54 -5.65
N ASN A 415 12.31 -2.02 -6.33
CA ASN A 415 11.07 -2.50 -5.69
C ASN A 415 11.35 -3.75 -4.84
N ALA A 416 12.08 -4.73 -5.38
CA ALA A 416 12.47 -5.91 -4.62
C ALA A 416 13.29 -5.55 -3.37
N LYS A 417 14.25 -4.61 -3.49
CA LYS A 417 15.02 -4.09 -2.35
C LYS A 417 14.13 -3.42 -1.31
N ALA A 418 13.19 -2.58 -1.71
CA ALA A 418 12.24 -1.94 -0.78
C ALA A 418 11.40 -2.98 0.00
N ARG A 419 10.89 -4.01 -0.69
CA ARG A 419 10.10 -5.11 -0.11
C ARG A 419 10.93 -5.99 0.84
N ILE A 420 12.18 -6.27 0.49
CA ILE A 420 13.13 -6.95 1.40
C ILE A 420 13.46 -6.06 2.61
N GLY A 421 13.57 -4.74 2.40
CA GLY A 421 13.71 -3.75 3.47
C GLY A 421 12.56 -3.84 4.47
N LEU A 422 11.32 -3.98 3.99
CA LEU A 422 10.14 -4.21 4.82
C LEU A 422 10.19 -5.54 5.58
N LEU A 423 10.58 -6.63 4.93
CA LEU A 423 10.80 -7.95 5.58
C LEU A 423 11.78 -7.85 6.76
N LEU A 424 12.91 -7.17 6.55
CA LEU A 424 13.92 -6.95 7.59
C LEU A 424 13.42 -5.99 8.68
N ALA A 425 12.74 -4.91 8.28
CA ALA A 425 12.18 -3.92 9.20
C ALA A 425 11.11 -4.52 10.14
N ASN A 426 10.43 -5.59 9.70
CA ASN A 426 9.54 -6.40 10.52
C ASN A 426 10.27 -7.33 11.52
N SER A 427 11.59 -7.24 11.62
CA SER A 427 12.44 -7.95 12.59
C SER A 427 13.36 -7.01 13.39
N PRO A 428 12.84 -5.92 13.99
CA PRO A 428 13.67 -4.87 14.58
C PRO A 428 14.41 -5.35 15.85
N ALA A 429 13.82 -6.27 16.61
CA ALA A 429 14.46 -6.86 17.79
C ALA A 429 15.72 -7.64 17.41
N GLU A 430 15.63 -8.44 16.36
CA GLU A 430 16.70 -9.30 15.89
C GLU A 430 17.78 -8.50 15.14
N LEU A 431 17.40 -7.49 14.35
CA LEU A 431 18.34 -6.54 13.76
C LEU A 431 19.11 -5.73 14.82
N THR A 432 18.42 -5.33 15.89
CA THR A 432 19.07 -4.66 17.03
C THR A 432 20.13 -5.58 17.64
N GLN A 433 19.88 -6.88 17.77
CA GLN A 433 20.91 -7.81 18.26
C GLN A 433 22.10 -7.92 17.31
N VAL A 434 21.85 -8.02 16.00
CA VAL A 434 22.89 -8.10 14.96
C VAL A 434 23.83 -6.89 15.00
N GLY A 435 23.28 -5.68 15.16
CA GLY A 435 24.07 -4.46 15.33
C GLY A 435 24.97 -4.47 16.56
N ASN A 436 24.52 -5.12 17.65
CA ASN A 436 25.24 -5.18 18.92
C ASN A 436 26.19 -6.40 19.04
N LYS A 437 26.59 -7.00 17.91
CA LYS A 437 27.40 -8.24 17.85
C LYS A 437 26.76 -9.43 18.58
N GLY A 438 25.44 -9.38 18.80
CA GLY A 438 24.64 -10.50 19.26
C GLY A 438 24.25 -11.42 18.09
N ASP A 439 23.74 -12.60 18.42
CA ASP A 439 23.10 -13.48 17.45
C ASP A 439 21.75 -12.87 17.02
N PHE A 440 21.21 -13.25 15.85
CA PHE A 440 19.87 -12.85 15.41
C PHE A 440 18.80 -13.59 16.25
N ILE A 441 18.61 -13.11 17.48
CA ILE A 441 17.71 -13.67 18.50
C ILE A 441 16.74 -12.56 18.95
N ASP A 442 15.54 -12.91 19.41
CA ASP A 442 14.69 -11.97 20.16
C ASP A 442 15.03 -12.13 21.66
N PRO A 443 15.49 -11.08 22.37
CA PRO A 443 15.86 -11.20 23.79
C PRO A 443 14.63 -11.19 24.71
N SER A 444 13.42 -10.96 24.19
CA SER A 444 12.23 -10.62 24.97
C SER A 444 11.31 -11.81 25.31
N VAL A 445 11.46 -13.00 24.72
CA VAL A 445 10.42 -14.06 24.85
C VAL A 445 10.98 -15.49 25.00
N LYS A 446 10.32 -16.28 25.86
CA LYS A 446 10.43 -17.75 26.00
C LYS A 446 9.87 -18.55 24.79
N ARG A 447 10.04 -18.09 23.55
CA ARG A 447 9.62 -18.80 22.32
C ARG A 447 10.74 -18.77 21.26
N PRO A 448 10.88 -19.79 20.39
CA PRO A 448 12.16 -20.12 19.77
C PRO A 448 12.54 -19.15 18.63
N LYS A 449 13.81 -18.72 18.65
CA LYS A 449 14.74 -18.47 17.53
C LYS A 449 14.13 -18.32 16.12
N LEU A 450 14.34 -17.17 15.45
CA LEU A 450 14.26 -17.12 13.98
C LEU A 450 15.32 -18.06 13.40
N LEU A 451 14.97 -18.87 12.41
CA LEU A 451 15.82 -19.94 11.86
C LEU A 451 17.07 -19.45 11.08
N THR A 452 17.29 -18.14 11.00
CA THR A 452 18.36 -17.50 10.23
C THR A 452 19.57 -17.11 11.07
N SER A 453 20.72 -16.90 10.44
CA SER A 453 21.95 -16.46 11.11
C SER A 453 22.12 -14.94 11.09
N ALA A 454 22.89 -14.39 12.03
CA ALA A 454 23.28 -12.98 12.01
C ALA A 454 24.07 -12.62 10.73
N ASN A 455 24.75 -13.58 10.10
CA ASN A 455 25.48 -13.36 8.86
C ASN A 455 24.53 -13.23 7.66
N ASP A 456 23.49 -14.06 7.59
CA ASP A 456 22.49 -13.99 6.52
C ASP A 456 21.74 -12.65 6.56
N ALA A 457 21.36 -12.19 7.76
CA ALA A 457 20.74 -10.88 7.92
C ALA A 457 21.66 -9.73 7.48
N LYS A 458 22.96 -9.78 7.84
CA LYS A 458 23.94 -8.78 7.41
C LYS A 458 24.19 -8.79 5.90
N GLU A 459 24.27 -9.98 5.31
CA GLU A 459 24.42 -10.17 3.87
C GLU A 459 23.21 -9.60 3.12
N LEU A 460 21.99 -9.88 3.60
CA LEU A 460 20.79 -9.33 2.99
C LEU A 460 20.67 -7.82 3.17
N MET A 461 20.98 -7.29 4.36
CA MET A 461 21.07 -5.84 4.61
C MET A 461 22.07 -5.17 3.65
N TRP A 462 23.23 -5.78 3.43
CA TRP A 462 24.23 -5.29 2.47
C TRP A 462 23.67 -5.25 1.04
N ARG A 463 22.98 -6.31 0.60
CA ARG A 463 22.43 -6.38 -0.77
C ARG A 463 21.36 -5.32 -1.09
N ILE A 464 20.77 -4.70 -0.07
CA ILE A 464 19.74 -3.67 -0.25
C ILE A 464 20.16 -2.29 0.26
N SER A 465 21.36 -2.13 0.83
CA SER A 465 21.79 -0.90 1.50
C SER A 465 22.02 0.29 0.57
N ASP A 466 22.00 0.07 -0.75
CA ASP A 466 22.03 1.12 -1.77
C ASP A 466 20.63 1.71 -2.04
N ASN A 467 19.56 1.03 -1.64
CA ASN A 467 18.18 1.50 -1.85
C ASN A 467 17.69 2.35 -0.66
N SER A 468 17.39 3.62 -0.94
CA SER A 468 16.96 4.59 0.08
C SER A 468 15.64 4.24 0.77
N ILE A 469 14.68 3.61 0.08
CA ILE A 469 13.38 3.21 0.66
C ILE A 469 13.60 2.06 1.65
N ALA A 470 14.38 1.05 1.27
CA ALA A 470 14.73 -0.07 2.14
C ALA A 470 15.43 0.41 3.42
N VAL A 471 16.43 1.28 3.28
CA VAL A 471 17.19 1.82 4.40
C VAL A 471 16.36 2.73 5.29
N ALA A 472 15.51 3.61 4.72
CA ALA A 472 14.56 4.40 5.49
C ALA A 472 13.61 3.52 6.31
N THR A 473 13.07 2.47 5.69
CA THR A 473 12.14 1.52 6.33
C THR A 473 12.77 0.82 7.52
N ILE A 474 13.98 0.27 7.38
CA ILE A 474 14.70 -0.38 8.48
C ILE A 474 15.05 0.64 9.57
N SER A 475 15.52 1.82 9.19
CA SER A 475 15.93 2.86 10.14
C SER A 475 14.77 3.33 11.00
N ALA A 476 13.59 3.48 10.39
CA ALA A 476 12.39 3.90 11.08
C ALA A 476 11.98 2.89 12.16
N THR A 477 11.98 1.58 11.84
CA THR A 477 11.60 0.55 12.83
C THR A 477 12.66 0.30 13.89
N LEU A 478 13.95 0.49 13.59
CA LEU A 478 15.01 0.47 14.60
C LEU A 478 14.85 1.62 15.61
N GLY A 479 14.54 2.82 15.14
CA GLY A 479 14.31 3.99 15.99
C GLY A 479 13.09 3.80 16.90
N ASP A 480 11.97 3.36 16.31
CA ASP A 480 10.75 3.08 17.05
C ASP A 480 10.94 1.96 18.09
N TYR A 481 11.64 0.90 17.72
CA TYR A 481 11.94 -0.21 18.62
C TYR A 481 12.80 0.24 19.81
N ALA A 482 13.84 1.06 19.58
CA ALA A 482 14.68 1.60 20.66
C ALA A 482 13.86 2.47 21.63
N LYS A 483 13.02 3.37 21.11
CA LYS A 483 12.13 4.22 21.91
C LYS A 483 11.16 3.38 22.75
N ASN A 484 10.46 2.44 22.11
CA ASN A 484 9.49 1.58 22.80
C ASN A 484 10.13 0.71 23.89
N LYS A 485 11.35 0.20 23.68
CA LYS A 485 12.08 -0.56 24.70
C LYS A 485 12.57 0.31 25.85
N ALA A 486 12.97 1.55 25.58
CA ALA A 486 13.27 2.52 26.63
C ALA A 486 12.03 2.79 27.50
N SER A 487 10.88 3.11 26.91
CA SER A 487 9.63 3.37 27.65
C SER A 487 9.13 2.14 28.43
N GLN A 488 9.22 0.94 27.84
CA GLN A 488 8.92 -0.32 28.54
C GLN A 488 9.84 -0.51 29.75
N GLY A 489 11.13 -0.23 29.56
CA GLY A 489 12.14 -0.29 30.59
C GLY A 489 11.90 0.66 31.76
N VAL A 490 11.54 1.91 31.45
CA VAL A 490 11.11 2.92 32.43
C VAL A 490 9.93 2.41 33.25
N SER A 491 8.94 1.79 32.59
CA SER A 491 7.74 1.25 33.24
C SER A 491 8.06 0.08 34.17
N VAL A 492 8.94 -0.84 33.75
CA VAL A 492 9.38 -2.01 34.55
C VAL A 492 10.15 -1.58 35.80
N HIS A 493 10.90 -0.47 35.72
CA HIS A 493 11.72 0.05 36.81
C HIS A 493 11.07 1.23 37.57
N ASN A 494 9.75 1.36 37.50
CA ASN A 494 9.02 2.44 38.16
C ASN A 494 9.39 2.59 39.65
N GLY A 495 9.67 3.83 40.07
CA GLY A 495 10.10 4.16 41.42
C GLY A 495 11.60 4.01 41.68
N ASN A 496 12.40 3.68 40.66
CA ASN A 496 13.86 3.67 40.73
C ASN A 496 14.49 4.49 39.59
N PRO A 497 14.69 5.81 39.79
CA PRO A 497 15.20 6.73 38.77
C PRO A 497 16.51 6.29 38.13
N GLU A 498 17.42 5.68 38.90
CA GLU A 498 18.73 5.24 38.39
C GLU A 498 18.59 4.04 37.45
N LEU A 499 17.72 3.07 37.78
CA LEU A 499 17.44 1.95 36.87
C LEU A 499 16.65 2.41 35.64
N GLN A 500 15.74 3.37 35.78
CA GLN A 500 15.02 3.97 34.65
C GLN A 500 15.98 4.68 33.70
N LYS A 501 16.89 5.52 34.22
CA LYS A 501 17.98 6.17 33.44
C LYS A 501 18.83 5.15 32.69
N ASN A 502 19.36 4.16 33.42
CA ASN A 502 20.25 3.16 32.85
C ASN A 502 19.58 2.36 31.72
N GLN A 503 18.29 2.09 31.86
CA GLN A 503 17.51 1.38 30.86
C GLN A 503 17.19 2.24 29.63
N ILE A 504 16.93 3.54 29.79
CA ILE A 504 16.83 4.48 28.67
C ILE A 504 18.16 4.49 27.89
N ASN A 505 19.28 4.75 28.56
CA ASN A 505 20.59 4.77 27.90
C ASN A 505 20.91 3.46 27.17
N TYR A 506 20.66 2.33 27.84
CA TYR A 506 20.93 1.02 27.28
C TYR A 506 20.20 0.75 25.95
N GLU A 507 18.90 1.05 25.86
CA GLU A 507 18.15 0.75 24.64
C GLU A 507 18.44 1.74 23.50
N TYR A 508 18.71 3.01 23.83
CA TYR A 508 19.19 3.99 22.85
C TYR A 508 20.58 3.59 22.31
N ASP A 509 21.53 3.21 23.16
CA ASP A 509 22.86 2.74 22.71
C ASP A 509 22.76 1.52 21.79
N ARG A 510 21.85 0.60 22.09
CA ARG A 510 21.60 -0.56 21.22
C ARG A 510 21.03 -0.17 19.87
N GLY A 511 20.10 0.77 19.84
CA GLY A 511 19.58 1.35 18.60
C GLY A 511 20.69 2.02 17.78
N SER A 512 21.58 2.77 18.43
CA SER A 512 22.76 3.41 17.81
C SER A 512 23.68 2.39 17.12
N CYS A 513 23.98 1.28 17.78
CA CYS A 513 24.79 0.22 17.17
C CYS A 513 24.14 -0.37 15.92
N ALA A 514 22.82 -0.54 15.92
CA ALA A 514 22.08 -1.11 14.81
C ALA A 514 22.01 -0.15 13.62
N ILE A 515 21.69 1.12 13.84
CA ILE A 515 21.66 2.12 12.78
C ILE A 515 23.07 2.42 12.23
N GLY A 516 24.09 2.41 13.10
CA GLY A 516 25.48 2.57 12.69
C GLY A 516 25.96 1.45 11.75
N LEU A 517 25.53 0.21 12.00
CA LEU A 517 25.78 -0.91 11.09
C LEU A 517 25.12 -0.69 9.71
N LEU A 518 23.84 -0.30 9.69
CA LEU A 518 23.09 -0.07 8.46
C LEU A 518 23.66 1.09 7.63
N ALA A 519 23.94 2.23 8.28
CA ALA A 519 24.55 3.38 7.63
C ALA A 519 25.95 3.04 7.09
N GLY A 520 26.76 2.31 7.88
CA GLY A 520 28.08 1.85 7.44
C GLY A 520 28.01 0.89 6.23
N MET A 521 26.98 0.04 6.15
CA MET A 521 26.75 -0.80 4.96
C MET A 521 26.35 0.02 3.73
N ALA A 522 25.57 1.08 3.89
CA ALA A 522 25.19 1.96 2.79
C ALA A 522 26.41 2.72 2.23
N ASP A 523 27.24 3.30 3.10
CA ASP A 523 28.47 4.01 2.69
C ASP A 523 29.47 3.08 2.01
N ALA A 524 29.73 1.92 2.61
CA ALA A 524 30.68 0.95 2.03
C ALA A 524 30.20 0.40 0.68
N LYS A 525 28.88 0.28 0.48
CA LYS A 525 28.32 -0.13 -0.81
C LYS A 525 28.44 0.96 -1.87
N ALA A 526 28.13 2.21 -1.51
CA ALA A 526 28.35 3.35 -2.39
C ALA A 526 29.83 3.49 -2.81
N GLU A 527 30.77 3.25 -1.89
CA GLU A 527 32.21 3.23 -2.18
C GLU A 527 32.54 2.14 -3.21
N ALA A 528 32.03 0.91 -3.02
CA ALA A 528 32.25 -0.21 -3.94
C ALA A 528 31.76 0.08 -5.37
N ASP A 529 30.62 0.75 -5.51
CA ASP A 529 30.02 1.09 -6.81
C ASP A 529 30.72 2.26 -7.52
N SER A 530 31.30 3.19 -6.76
CA SER A 530 31.89 4.43 -7.30
C SER A 530 33.13 4.22 -8.19
N LYS A 531 33.76 3.04 -8.17
CA LYS A 531 35.03 2.70 -8.86
C LYS A 531 36.21 3.66 -8.57
N VAL A 532 36.07 4.59 -7.63
CA VAL A 532 37.13 5.53 -7.23
C VAL A 532 38.15 4.76 -6.39
N LYS A 533 39.38 4.70 -6.88
CA LYS A 533 40.47 3.87 -6.33
C LYS A 533 41.53 4.68 -5.58
N ASP A 534 41.19 5.87 -5.11
CA ASP A 534 42.14 6.70 -4.38
C ASP A 534 41.79 6.74 -2.89
N ASP A 535 42.82 6.46 -2.09
CA ASP A 535 42.81 6.60 -0.64
C ASP A 535 42.46 8.06 -0.30
N VAL A 536 41.22 8.33 0.14
CA VAL A 536 40.76 9.43 1.04
C VAL A 536 39.27 9.72 0.80
N VAL A 537 38.52 9.75 1.91
CA VAL A 537 37.07 10.00 2.12
C VAL A 537 36.18 8.74 2.03
N GLN A 538 35.63 8.32 3.18
CA GLN A 538 34.48 7.41 3.21
C GLN A 538 33.37 8.02 2.38
N ALA A 539 32.78 7.27 1.45
CA ALA A 539 31.69 7.79 0.65
C ALA A 539 30.55 8.20 1.58
N ASP A 540 30.28 9.51 1.68
CA ASP A 540 29.12 10.08 2.36
C ASP A 540 27.90 9.84 1.46
N SER A 541 27.32 8.64 1.56
CA SER A 541 26.25 8.24 0.66
C SER A 541 24.93 8.87 1.09
N ALA A 542 24.16 9.36 0.12
CA ALA A 542 22.81 9.87 0.38
C ALA A 542 21.91 8.83 1.09
N THR A 543 22.18 7.54 0.87
CA THR A 543 21.46 6.44 1.52
C THR A 543 21.85 6.28 3.00
N ALA A 544 23.11 6.42 3.38
CA ALA A 544 23.51 6.43 4.79
C ALA A 544 22.96 7.65 5.54
N GLN A 545 22.99 8.83 4.90
CA GLN A 545 22.34 10.03 5.45
C GLN A 545 20.85 9.82 5.66
N THR A 546 20.18 9.19 4.70
CA THR A 546 18.76 8.81 4.82
C THR A 546 18.53 7.94 6.06
N ALA A 547 19.40 6.95 6.29
CA ALA A 547 19.32 6.08 7.48
C ALA A 547 19.35 6.89 8.79
N LEU A 548 20.38 7.73 8.93
CA LEU A 548 20.63 8.52 10.14
C LEU A 548 19.53 9.56 10.39
N ASN A 549 19.06 10.23 9.33
CA ASN A 549 18.02 11.25 9.41
C ASN A 549 16.68 10.62 9.79
N VAL A 550 16.27 9.54 9.13
CA VAL A 550 15.01 8.85 9.44
C VAL A 550 15.02 8.33 10.87
N PHE A 551 16.09 7.68 11.29
CA PHE A 551 16.23 7.19 12.66
C PHE A 551 16.12 8.32 13.69
N SER A 552 16.84 9.42 13.50
CA SER A 552 16.80 10.60 14.39
C SER A 552 15.40 11.21 14.46
N THR A 553 14.72 11.34 13.31
CA THR A 553 13.34 11.84 13.24
C THR A 553 12.39 10.97 14.03
N VAL A 554 12.48 9.63 13.92
CA VAL A 554 11.62 8.72 14.68
C VAL A 554 11.85 8.85 16.19
N LEU A 555 13.09 9.04 16.64
CA LEU A 555 13.38 9.18 18.06
C LEU A 555 12.80 10.46 18.66
N GLY A 556 12.98 11.60 17.96
CA GLY A 556 12.47 12.89 18.42
C GLY A 556 10.96 13.01 18.26
N ALA A 557 10.47 12.83 17.04
CA ALA A 557 9.09 13.14 16.64
C ALA A 557 8.18 11.93 16.50
N GLY A 558 8.70 10.71 16.67
CA GLY A 558 7.94 9.47 16.49
C GLY A 558 7.81 9.06 15.02
N LEU A 559 7.34 7.83 14.80
CA LEU A 559 7.23 7.24 13.46
C LEU A 559 6.30 8.03 12.52
N SER A 560 5.25 8.66 13.05
CA SER A 560 4.30 9.46 12.27
C SER A 560 4.94 10.66 11.57
N ALA A 561 6.10 11.12 12.03
CA ALA A 561 6.85 12.20 11.39
C ALA A 561 7.58 11.73 10.12
N VAL A 562 7.65 10.42 9.86
CA VAL A 562 8.24 9.84 8.67
C VAL A 562 7.11 9.29 7.79
N SER A 563 6.51 10.15 6.98
CA SER A 563 5.53 9.75 5.95
C SER A 563 5.74 10.56 4.67
N GLY A 564 5.64 9.88 3.52
CA GLY A 564 5.78 10.47 2.19
C GLY A 564 4.60 11.36 1.79
N PRO A 565 4.72 12.11 0.68
CA PRO A 565 3.68 13.03 0.24
C PRO A 565 2.46 12.25 -0.27
N ALA A 566 1.38 12.31 0.51
CA ALA A 566 0.00 11.91 0.18
C ALA A 566 -0.38 10.41 0.26
N ALA A 567 -0.44 9.85 1.47
CA ALA A 567 -1.38 8.75 1.82
C ALA A 567 -1.60 8.69 3.35
N PRO A 568 -2.77 8.22 3.83
CA PRO A 568 -3.17 8.36 5.22
C PRO A 568 -2.23 7.58 6.14
N VAL A 569 -1.85 8.24 7.23
CA VAL A 569 -1.29 7.69 8.46
C VAL A 569 -1.60 6.20 8.57
N VAL A 570 -0.58 5.34 8.62
CA VAL A 570 -0.72 3.99 9.17
C VAL A 570 -1.17 4.19 10.61
N ASN A 571 -2.48 4.30 10.79
CA ASN A 571 -3.12 4.67 12.02
C ASN A 571 -3.26 3.40 12.86
N THR A 572 -2.13 2.93 13.37
CA THR A 572 -2.08 1.93 14.41
C THR A 572 -1.16 2.47 15.48
N ALA A 573 -1.76 2.89 16.60
CA ALA A 573 -1.02 3.14 17.82
C ALA A 573 -0.23 1.88 18.15
N TRP A 574 1.08 1.91 17.93
CA TRP A 574 1.98 0.78 18.10
C TRP A 574 2.39 0.66 19.57
N SER A 575 1.94 -0.40 20.23
CA SER A 575 2.60 -0.93 21.42
C SER A 575 3.74 -1.85 20.99
N ALA A 576 4.85 -1.88 21.74
CA ALA A 576 6.00 -2.75 21.49
C ALA A 576 5.61 -4.16 20.98
N GLY A 577 5.87 -4.45 19.69
CA GLY A 577 5.58 -5.76 19.08
C GLY A 577 4.75 -5.74 17.79
N SER A 578 4.37 -4.58 17.26
CA SER A 578 3.64 -4.44 15.99
C SER A 578 4.57 -4.36 14.76
N THR A 579 4.06 -4.85 13.63
CA THR A 579 4.78 -5.02 12.36
C THR A 579 4.29 -4.03 11.30
N LEU A 580 5.18 -3.60 10.39
CA LEU A 580 4.89 -2.80 9.20
C LEU A 580 4.21 -3.62 8.10
N ALA A 581 3.21 -3.00 7.46
CA ALA A 581 2.56 -3.52 6.26
C ALA A 581 2.99 -2.82 4.96
N VAL A 582 3.60 -1.63 5.05
CA VAL A 582 4.11 -0.86 3.89
C VAL A 582 5.49 -0.26 4.20
N PRO A 583 6.38 -0.11 3.21
CA PRO A 583 7.67 0.57 3.37
C PRO A 583 7.53 2.05 3.72
N VAL A 584 8.58 2.61 4.31
CA VAL A 584 8.68 4.01 4.70
C VAL A 584 9.39 4.81 3.60
N LEU A 585 8.75 5.89 3.16
CA LEU A 585 9.31 6.85 2.21
C LEU A 585 9.94 8.03 2.94
N ALA A 586 11.21 8.33 2.65
CA ALA A 586 11.88 9.52 3.14
C ALA A 586 11.50 10.76 2.30
N ASP A 587 11.09 11.85 2.93
CA ASP A 587 10.90 13.14 2.23
C ASP A 587 12.27 13.62 1.71
N LYS A 588 12.37 13.83 0.39
CA LYS A 588 13.59 14.33 -0.26
C LYS A 588 13.71 15.84 -0.06
N GLY A 589 13.76 16.28 1.20
CA GLY A 589 13.84 17.69 1.59
C GLY A 589 15.26 18.07 2.05
N LYS A 590 16.11 18.43 1.09
CA LYS A 590 17.52 18.89 1.21
C LYS A 590 18.51 17.83 1.70
N ALA A 591 19.26 17.26 0.74
CA ALA A 591 20.59 16.75 1.03
C ALA A 591 21.40 17.90 1.64
N VAL A 592 21.68 17.81 2.95
CA VAL A 592 22.64 18.66 3.64
C VAL A 592 23.98 17.96 3.47
N GLU A 593 24.97 18.63 2.87
CA GLU A 593 26.35 18.17 2.94
C GLU A 593 26.77 18.15 4.42
N VAL A 594 26.99 16.96 4.98
CA VAL A 594 27.50 16.79 6.35
C VAL A 594 28.65 15.78 6.31
N GLU A 595 29.82 16.19 6.78
CA GLU A 595 31.00 15.34 6.87
C GLU A 595 30.74 14.11 7.78
N SER A 596 30.98 12.90 7.26
CA SER A 596 30.81 11.64 8.00
C SER A 596 32.08 11.21 8.74
N VAL A 597 31.96 11.11 10.07
CA VAL A 597 32.74 10.24 10.96
C VAL A 597 31.83 9.92 12.16
N ALA A 598 30.80 9.07 12.01
CA ALA A 598 29.74 8.89 13.03
C ALA A 598 29.30 10.25 13.63
N PRO A 599 28.51 11.04 12.88
CA PRO A 599 28.45 12.48 13.06
C PRO A 599 27.97 12.82 14.47
N GLU A 600 28.58 13.84 15.06
CA GLU A 600 28.19 14.52 16.31
C GLU A 600 26.65 14.73 16.41
N ASN A 601 25.97 14.81 15.27
CA ASN A 601 24.52 14.94 15.13
C ASN A 601 23.70 13.68 15.51
N LEU A 602 24.17 12.46 15.24
CA LEU A 602 23.49 11.23 15.70
C LEU A 602 23.51 11.20 17.23
N ASP A 603 24.67 11.48 17.82
CA ASP A 603 24.86 11.49 19.27
C ASP A 603 24.00 12.55 19.95
N ASN A 604 23.96 13.75 19.37
CA ASN A 604 23.11 14.83 19.85
C ASN A 604 21.62 14.49 19.74
N GLY A 605 21.18 13.87 18.65
CA GLY A 605 19.79 13.42 18.47
C GLY A 605 19.39 12.31 19.44
N MET A 606 20.27 11.31 19.62
CA MET A 606 20.10 10.26 20.63
C MET A 606 20.03 10.81 22.04
N TRP A 607 20.89 11.78 22.33
CA TRP A 607 20.91 12.45 23.62
C TRP A 607 19.63 13.25 23.86
N ALA A 608 19.25 14.09 22.92
CA ALA A 608 18.00 14.85 22.96
C ALA A 608 16.79 13.93 23.20
N ALA A 609 16.67 12.84 22.44
CA ALA A 609 15.56 11.91 22.58
C ALA A 609 15.55 11.15 23.91
N SER A 610 16.71 10.76 24.45
CA SER A 610 16.76 10.14 25.79
C SER A 610 16.41 11.12 26.92
N VAL A 611 16.77 12.41 26.76
CA VAL A 611 16.41 13.47 27.71
C VAL A 611 14.90 13.74 27.63
N GLN A 612 14.33 13.72 26.42
CA GLN A 612 12.88 13.74 26.24
C GLN A 612 12.20 12.56 26.96
N GLU A 613 12.69 11.33 26.78
CA GLU A 613 12.13 10.16 27.43
C GLU A 613 12.22 10.26 28.96
N ALA A 614 13.34 10.79 29.48
CA ALA A 614 13.51 11.05 30.90
C ALA A 614 12.56 12.15 31.42
N ALA A 615 12.33 13.21 30.65
CA ALA A 615 11.35 14.25 30.95
C ALA A 615 9.93 13.68 31.02
N ASN A 616 9.53 12.92 30.00
CA ASN A 616 8.23 12.24 29.92
C ASN A 616 8.03 11.21 31.05
N ALA A 617 9.12 10.60 31.53
CA ALA A 617 9.12 9.69 32.67
C ALA A 617 9.10 10.41 34.04
N GLY A 618 9.10 11.75 34.07
CA GLY A 618 9.14 12.54 35.30
C GLY A 618 10.47 12.45 36.07
N LEU A 619 11.56 12.11 35.38
CA LEU A 619 12.89 11.98 35.99
C LEU A 619 13.60 13.32 36.14
N LEU A 620 13.21 14.32 35.35
CA LEU A 620 13.75 15.69 35.44
C LEU A 620 12.99 16.51 36.48
N LYS A 621 13.66 17.49 37.10
CA LYS A 621 13.02 18.35 38.09
C LYS A 621 12.28 19.49 37.39
N PRO A 622 11.12 19.94 37.91
CA PRO A 622 10.43 21.12 37.38
C PRO A 622 11.30 22.38 37.31
N THR A 623 12.31 22.50 38.18
CA THR A 623 13.27 23.61 38.19
C THR A 623 14.20 23.62 36.99
N ASP A 624 14.35 22.50 36.29
CA ASP A 624 15.23 22.36 35.13
C ASP A 624 14.63 23.04 33.88
N PHE A 625 13.32 23.31 33.91
CA PHE A 625 12.58 23.99 32.84
C PHE A 625 12.35 25.49 33.10
N ALA A 626 12.68 25.99 34.30
CA ALA A 626 12.36 27.34 34.73
C ALA A 626 13.45 28.35 34.33
N ASP A 627 13.02 29.52 33.83
CA ASP A 627 13.87 30.69 33.55
C ASP A 627 14.96 30.50 32.48
N VAL A 628 14.83 29.49 31.62
CA VAL A 628 15.76 29.27 30.48
C VAL A 628 15.09 29.68 29.17
N THR A 629 15.71 30.62 28.46
CA THR A 629 15.25 31.13 27.17
C THR A 629 16.32 30.94 26.10
N ASP A 630 15.90 30.90 24.84
CA ASP A 630 16.78 30.97 23.69
C ASP A 630 17.58 32.30 23.64
N SER A 631 18.42 32.44 22.61
CA SER A 631 19.22 33.65 22.40
C SER A 631 18.39 34.93 22.17
N GLU A 632 17.10 34.80 21.85
CA GLU A 632 16.16 35.90 21.62
C GLU A 632 15.30 36.22 22.85
N GLY A 633 15.42 35.43 23.92
CA GLY A 633 14.64 35.60 25.15
C GLY A 633 13.28 34.89 25.11
N ASN A 634 13.04 34.00 24.14
CA ASN A 634 11.82 33.19 24.05
C ASN A 634 12.02 31.82 24.70
N GLN A 635 10.93 31.17 25.10
CA GLN A 635 10.97 29.78 25.53
C GLN A 635 11.22 28.87 24.31
N TYR A 636 12.07 27.86 24.46
CA TYR A 636 12.30 26.86 23.41
C TYR A 636 11.00 26.16 23.01
N SER A 637 10.75 26.03 21.70
CA SER A 637 9.49 25.51 21.14
C SER A 637 9.20 24.05 21.50
N TRP A 638 10.24 23.26 21.77
CA TRP A 638 10.17 21.87 22.19
C TRP A 638 9.99 21.67 23.70
N ILE A 639 10.02 22.74 24.53
CA ILE A 639 9.59 22.67 25.93
C ILE A 639 8.09 22.95 25.99
N VAL A 640 7.31 21.92 26.30
CA VAL A 640 5.84 21.98 26.31
C VAL A 640 5.28 21.77 27.70
N THR A 641 3.99 22.04 27.87
CA THR A 641 3.26 21.73 29.10
C THR A 641 2.38 20.50 28.86
N ASP A 642 2.45 19.51 29.74
CA ASP A 642 1.60 18.31 29.71
C ASP A 642 0.15 18.63 30.12
N GLU A 643 -0.74 17.63 30.05
CA GLU A 643 -2.16 17.78 30.42
C GLU A 643 -2.37 18.15 31.90
N GLU A 644 -1.36 17.92 32.74
CA GLU A 644 -1.39 18.17 34.18
C GLU A 644 -0.81 19.55 34.55
N GLY A 645 -0.27 20.29 33.57
CA GLY A 645 0.31 21.61 33.77
C GLY A 645 1.81 21.60 34.09
N ASN A 646 2.49 20.45 34.00
CA ASN A 646 3.93 20.33 34.22
C ASN A 646 4.70 20.52 32.92
N TYR A 647 5.92 21.05 33.01
CA TYR A 647 6.82 21.13 31.85
C TYR A 647 7.36 19.75 31.48
N THR A 648 7.38 19.45 30.18
CA THR A 648 8.04 18.29 29.58
C THR A 648 8.70 18.69 28.26
N ILE A 649 9.28 17.72 27.55
CA ILE A 649 9.94 17.90 26.25
C ILE A 649 9.13 17.17 25.18
N ASP A 650 8.85 17.85 24.09
CA ASP A 650 8.27 17.28 22.87
C ASP A 650 9.01 17.84 21.64
N LEU A 651 10.01 17.09 21.18
CA LEU A 651 10.83 17.39 20.02
C LEU A 651 10.02 17.43 18.72
N SER A 652 8.82 16.85 18.68
CA SER A 652 7.93 17.01 17.51
C SER A 652 7.41 18.43 17.33
N LYS A 653 7.54 19.29 18.36
CA LYS A 653 7.17 20.71 18.31
C LYS A 653 8.32 21.62 17.86
N ALA A 654 9.52 21.07 17.68
CA ALA A 654 10.63 21.82 17.12
C ALA A 654 10.32 22.23 15.68
N ASP A 655 10.63 23.48 15.34
CA ASP A 655 10.53 23.97 13.96
C ASP A 655 11.56 23.28 13.05
N ASP A 656 12.73 22.95 13.60
CA ASP A 656 13.79 22.15 12.98
C ASP A 656 14.41 21.23 14.03
N LEU A 657 14.37 19.91 13.78
CA LEU A 657 14.89 18.91 14.73
C LEU A 657 16.41 18.99 14.90
N GLY A 658 17.16 19.30 13.83
CA GLY A 658 18.61 19.44 13.90
C GLY A 658 19.02 20.65 14.74
N GLU A 659 18.29 21.75 14.62
CA GLU A 659 18.45 22.92 15.47
C GLU A 659 18.07 22.64 16.92
N ALA A 660 16.95 21.94 17.17
CA ALA A 660 16.53 21.57 18.52
C ALA A 660 17.59 20.78 19.28
N TYR A 661 18.32 19.87 18.61
CA TYR A 661 19.41 19.13 19.25
C TYR A 661 20.54 20.04 19.75
N ARG A 662 20.86 21.08 18.98
CA ARG A 662 21.84 22.11 19.37
C ARG A 662 21.30 22.99 20.49
N GLU A 663 20.05 23.41 20.39
CA GLU A 663 19.38 24.21 21.42
C GLU A 663 19.31 23.48 22.76
N MET A 664 19.01 22.19 22.76
CA MET A 664 19.02 21.38 23.98
C MET A 664 20.39 21.38 24.65
N SER A 665 21.48 21.28 23.88
CA SER A 665 22.84 21.37 24.46
C SER A 665 23.12 22.74 25.08
N ASN A 666 22.58 23.82 24.50
CA ASN A 666 22.65 25.16 25.09
C ASN A 666 21.79 25.27 26.35
N TRP A 667 20.58 24.71 26.33
CA TRP A 667 19.68 24.63 27.49
C TRP A 667 20.33 23.87 28.66
N GLU A 668 20.92 22.70 28.41
CA GLU A 668 21.70 21.94 29.40
C GLU A 668 22.85 22.79 29.96
N SER A 669 23.59 23.47 29.08
CA SER A 669 24.70 24.31 29.50
C SER A 669 24.22 25.48 30.36
N ALA A 670 23.06 26.08 30.03
CA ALA A 670 22.45 27.16 30.77
C ALA A 670 21.99 26.70 32.17
N ILE A 671 21.31 25.56 32.30
CA ILE A 671 20.92 25.04 33.62
C ILE A 671 22.15 24.68 34.48
N ASN A 672 23.27 24.29 33.86
CA ASN A 672 24.53 23.97 34.55
C ASN A 672 25.38 25.21 34.91
N THR A 673 25.34 26.29 34.11
CA THR A 673 26.11 27.53 34.33
C THR A 673 25.41 28.53 35.24
N THR A 674 24.07 28.60 35.23
CA THR A 674 23.29 29.43 36.18
C THR A 674 23.63 29.05 37.64
N THR A 675 24.09 27.81 37.86
CA THR A 675 24.58 27.28 39.14
C THR A 675 25.99 27.74 39.57
N GLU A 676 26.89 28.12 38.66
CA GLU A 676 28.25 28.58 38.99
C GLU A 676 28.30 30.08 39.31
N GLU A 677 27.62 30.93 38.54
CA GLU A 677 27.51 32.38 38.86
C GLU A 677 26.67 32.63 40.13
N GLU A 678 25.65 31.81 40.39
CA GLU A 678 24.94 31.83 41.69
C GLU A 678 25.83 31.30 42.82
N ALA A 679 26.76 30.38 42.55
CA ALA A 679 27.75 29.93 43.52
C ALA A 679 28.79 31.01 43.87
N GLU A 680 29.14 31.91 42.95
CA GLU A 680 29.95 33.09 43.26
C GLU A 680 29.15 34.18 44.01
N ARG A 681 27.82 34.28 43.80
CA ARG A 681 26.94 35.15 44.63
C ARG A 681 26.70 34.63 46.06
N LYS A 682 27.08 33.37 46.38
CA LYS A 682 26.94 32.75 47.72
C LYS A 682 27.71 33.44 48.85
N GLU A 683 28.64 34.36 48.55
CA GLU A 683 29.30 35.17 49.59
C GLU A 683 28.34 36.10 50.36
N ASN A 684 27.10 36.32 49.90
CA ASN A 684 26.18 37.33 50.47
C ASN A 684 24.90 36.81 51.16
N GLY A 685 24.75 35.50 51.43
CA GLY A 685 23.91 35.02 52.54
C GLY A 685 22.40 34.84 52.35
N GLU A 686 21.92 34.42 51.17
CA GLU A 686 20.58 33.82 51.02
C GLU A 686 20.67 32.40 50.44
N GLU A 687 19.94 31.47 51.04
CA GLU A 687 20.01 30.03 50.75
C GLU A 687 18.98 29.66 49.68
N VAL A 688 19.42 29.53 48.42
CA VAL A 688 18.71 28.77 47.39
C VAL A 688 19.70 27.80 46.76
N ILE A 689 19.49 26.52 47.01
CA ILE A 689 20.34 25.46 46.46
C ILE A 689 19.60 24.86 45.26
N LYS A 690 19.92 25.31 44.05
CA LYS A 690 19.77 24.47 42.85
C LYS A 690 21.07 23.66 42.72
N HIS A 691 20.98 22.33 42.88
CA HIS A 691 22.06 21.44 42.48
C HIS A 691 21.83 21.07 41.01
N PRO A 692 22.89 20.97 40.17
CA PRO A 692 22.72 20.44 38.82
C PRO A 692 22.05 19.07 38.94
N ASP A 693 21.07 18.77 38.09
CA ASP A 693 20.52 17.42 38.09
C ASP A 693 21.63 16.46 37.64
N PRO A 694 22.13 15.58 38.53
CA PRO A 694 23.18 14.64 38.16
C PRO A 694 22.75 13.77 36.98
N LEU A 695 21.44 13.53 36.84
CA LEU A 695 20.87 12.72 35.77
C LEU A 695 21.16 13.30 34.39
N LEU A 696 21.00 14.62 34.18
CA LEU A 696 21.19 15.24 32.86
C LEU A 696 22.66 15.19 32.40
N THR A 697 23.57 15.44 33.34
CA THR A 697 25.03 15.39 33.10
C THR A 697 25.50 13.93 32.89
N ASP A 698 24.89 12.97 33.59
CA ASP A 698 25.15 11.53 33.43
C ASP A 698 24.64 10.99 32.08
N PHE A 699 23.49 11.47 31.56
CA PHE A 699 22.99 11.11 30.22
C PHE A 699 23.98 11.44 29.08
N LYS A 700 24.80 12.47 29.26
CA LYS A 700 25.89 12.83 28.34
C LYS A 700 27.17 12.03 28.62
N ARG A 701 27.53 11.85 29.91
CA ARG A 701 28.78 11.18 30.33
C ARG A 701 28.78 9.67 30.08
N ASP A 702 27.66 8.99 30.35
CA ASP A 702 27.57 7.52 30.27
C ASP A 702 27.52 7.01 28.81
N ARG A 703 27.38 7.93 27.84
CA ARG A 703 27.46 7.63 26.40
C ARG A 703 28.86 7.70 25.80
N VAL A 704 29.82 8.35 26.47
CA VAL A 704 31.21 8.48 25.98
C VAL A 704 31.94 7.15 26.15
N GLY A 705 31.65 6.15 25.29
CA GLY A 705 32.29 4.84 25.43
C GLY A 705 31.90 3.70 24.48
N VAL A 706 30.93 3.84 23.57
CA VAL A 706 30.44 2.68 22.76
C VAL A 706 30.87 2.74 21.26
N TYR A 707 31.42 3.87 20.81
CA TYR A 707 31.63 4.26 19.40
C TYR A 707 32.65 3.48 18.55
N THR A 708 33.15 2.33 18.99
CA THR A 708 34.18 1.59 18.23
C THR A 708 33.79 0.18 17.83
N ASN A 709 32.60 -0.29 18.22
CA ASN A 709 32.19 -1.66 17.93
C ASN A 709 31.15 -1.80 16.80
N GLY A 710 30.37 -0.77 16.49
CA GLY A 710 29.49 -0.74 15.31
C GLY A 710 30.24 -0.47 13.99
N TYR A 711 31.46 0.07 14.10
CA TYR A 711 32.41 0.17 12.99
C TYR A 711 32.95 -1.23 12.66
N VAL A 712 32.17 -2.00 11.91
CA VAL A 712 32.78 -2.97 11.00
C VAL A 712 33.41 -2.12 9.93
N ASP A 713 34.74 -2.12 9.82
CA ASP A 713 35.44 -1.57 8.66
C ASP A 713 34.75 -2.15 7.42
N GLY A 714 33.89 -1.36 6.75
CA GLY A 714 33.08 -1.80 5.62
C GLY A 714 33.93 -2.36 4.48
N ARG A 715 35.23 -2.04 4.50
CA ARG A 715 36.27 -2.63 3.65
C ARG A 715 36.48 -4.14 3.84
N ASN A 716 36.07 -4.71 4.98
CA ASN A 716 36.16 -6.15 5.30
C ASN A 716 34.87 -6.94 5.00
N TYR A 717 33.75 -6.27 4.72
CA TYR A 717 32.55 -6.92 4.16
C TYR A 717 32.61 -6.92 2.63
N LYS A 718 33.76 -7.34 2.07
CA LYS A 718 33.73 -7.91 0.74
C LYS A 718 33.08 -9.26 0.94
N GLY A 719 31.84 -9.44 0.48
CA GLY A 719 31.20 -10.75 0.46
C GLY A 719 32.25 -11.77 0.02
N GLU A 720 32.70 -12.61 0.95
CA GLU A 720 33.66 -13.66 0.63
C GLU A 720 32.90 -14.56 -0.35
N GLY A 721 33.24 -14.40 -1.63
CA GLY A 721 32.53 -15.02 -2.73
C GLY A 721 32.31 -16.49 -2.44
N VAL A 722 31.04 -16.87 -2.43
CA VAL A 722 30.63 -18.27 -2.42
C VAL A 722 31.16 -18.88 -3.72
N GLY A 723 32.20 -19.70 -3.59
CA GLY A 723 32.65 -20.62 -4.63
C GLY A 723 31.91 -21.94 -4.55
#